data_AF-A0A812WKT1-F1
#
_entry.id   AF-A0A812WKT1-F1
#
_cell.length_a   1.000
_cell.length_b   1.000
_cell.length_c   1.000
_cell.angle_alpha   90.00
_cell.angle_beta   90.00
_cell.angle_gamma   90.00
#
_symmetry.space_group_name_H-M   'P 1'
#
loop_
_entity.id
_entity.type
_entity.pdbx_description
1 polymer ?
#
loop_
_entity_poly.entity_id
_entity_poly.type
_entity_poly.pdbx_seq_one_letter_code
_entity_poly.pdbx_strand_id
1 'polypeptide(L)'
;MSETCCAAFLRRVENGRRTRIRTAADGPLNPGEALQRLRDGNERFATGRAKHVPTSAAMRQDLFDQGQSPHSAIIGCADSRAPLETIFDAMPGDIFALRNAGNTCTHAEGSMVGSLEFCSGMLGTRLIFVLGHTKCGAVYGATQAYFNSLKAKSTGVSSALEGLLQDLASVAEQAAADMGANTDPEDVACHAVRVNVFHTINFLLKYSHIIRERVLNEQLEIQGGIYNLSTGRVEFLGRSPDQSELLTSKVALPPSVTGVNHLAARGSHGVRTAADGTVCAKDALRLLAEGNERFAVGTPLARSATASMREALVNHGQAPHTAVMGCADSRAPLETIFDAMPGDLFVLRNAGNTCTHAEGSMVGSLEFCASKLGSKLILVLGHTQCGALAGAVHTHLSQKDKARTGKPPNSALAGLLQELSGVAQQVEESLGPQADTKIFVDHAIKVNVFHSIDFLLRFSQPLRELVKTGGLEIHGGIYHLESGRVEFLGPSPKQAALLASDISLPPSMASLPIRTALDGPTKPETALQLLREGNQRFAVGAPISGKLSSQMRKALVKDGQAPHSAIIGCADSRAPLETVFDAMPGDIFVLRNAGNTCTHAEGSIMGSLEFSIGALNTQLILVLGHTSCGAILGAAKAFLQSKTAVKTKVNKALDALLDGLSVVISQAAEELGSNANEDNIVSHAVKLNVFHTIEFLLQKSDLVRQKIADGELEIQGGIYDLESGRVEFLGRHPLHATFMAEISGDDRELGA
;
A
#
# COMPACT_ATOMS: atom_id res chain seq x y z
N MET A 1 -6.15 -4.31 40.34
CA MET A 1 -5.54 -4.01 39.01
C MET A 1 -4.17 -3.45 39.29
N SER A 2 -3.10 -3.99 38.70
CA SER A 2 -1.72 -3.66 39.07
C SER A 2 -1.17 -2.43 38.34
N GLU A 3 -0.30 -1.69 39.02
CA GLU A 3 0.29 -0.43 38.55
C GLU A 3 1.12 -0.58 37.26
N THR A 4 1.60 -1.79 36.97
CA THR A 4 2.29 -2.17 35.73
C THR A 4 1.54 -1.80 34.45
N CYS A 5 0.20 -1.83 34.47
CA CYS A 5 -0.60 -1.46 33.30
C CYS A 5 -0.56 0.06 33.02
N CYS A 6 -0.49 0.89 34.07
CA CYS A 6 -0.44 2.35 33.94
C CYS A 6 0.92 2.82 33.36
N ALA A 7 2.02 2.21 33.82
CA ALA A 7 3.36 2.52 33.31
C ALA A 7 3.54 2.25 31.81
N ALA A 8 2.91 1.18 31.30
CA ALA A 8 2.90 0.86 29.87
C ALA A 8 2.08 1.87 29.04
N PHE A 9 1.00 2.42 29.60
CA PHE A 9 0.20 3.47 28.95
C PHE A 9 0.94 4.80 28.90
N LEU A 10 1.56 5.23 30.00
CA LEU A 10 2.28 6.51 30.07
C LEU A 10 3.49 6.57 29.12
N ARG A 11 4.28 5.49 29.02
CA ARG A 11 5.39 5.38 28.05
C ARG A 11 4.96 5.47 26.58
N ARG A 12 3.68 5.29 26.25
CA ARG A 12 3.14 5.43 24.89
C ARG A 12 2.75 6.86 24.50
N VAL A 13 2.69 7.81 25.46
CA VAL A 13 2.23 9.18 25.21
C VAL A 13 3.38 10.15 24.89
N GLU A 14 4.58 9.92 25.42
CA GLU A 14 5.67 10.92 25.40
C GLU A 14 6.48 10.98 24.08
N ASN A 15 6.37 9.98 23.18
CA ASN A 15 7.18 9.88 21.94
C ASN A 15 6.40 10.21 20.65
N GLY A 16 5.70 11.34 20.65
CA GLY A 16 4.71 11.71 19.65
C GLY A 16 5.19 12.12 18.25
N ARG A 17 5.91 11.26 17.50
CA ARG A 17 5.96 11.29 16.00
C ARG A 17 6.64 10.09 15.30
N ARG A 18 6.50 8.85 15.80
CA ARG A 18 6.68 7.66 14.93
C ARG A 18 5.47 7.48 14.00
N THR A 19 5.69 6.97 12.79
CA THR A 19 4.64 6.47 11.89
C THR A 19 4.00 5.23 12.53
N ARG A 20 2.88 5.43 13.23
CA ARG A 20 2.20 4.41 14.02
C ARG A 20 1.50 3.39 13.14
N ILE A 21 2.20 2.28 12.90
CA ILE A 21 1.65 1.00 12.45
C ILE A 21 0.58 0.51 13.43
N ARG A 22 -0.33 -0.38 12.99
CA ARG A 22 -1.42 -0.90 13.82
C ARG A 22 -1.08 -2.25 14.46
N THR A 23 -0.85 -2.20 15.76
CA THR A 23 -0.62 -3.35 16.65
C THR A 23 -1.92 -3.83 17.30
N ALA A 24 -1.94 -5.01 17.94
CA ALA A 24 -3.12 -5.50 18.66
C ALA A 24 -3.58 -4.55 19.79
N ALA A 25 -2.66 -3.72 20.30
CA ALA A 25 -2.95 -2.74 21.35
C ALA A 25 -3.70 -1.48 20.85
N ASP A 26 -3.86 -1.29 19.54
CA ASP A 26 -4.58 -0.15 18.96
C ASP A 26 -6.11 -0.34 18.88
N GLY A 27 -6.58 -1.57 19.07
CA GLY A 27 -8.00 -1.94 18.99
C GLY A 27 -8.60 -1.85 17.57
N PRO A 28 -9.73 -2.54 17.31
CA PRO A 28 -10.36 -2.54 15.99
C PRO A 28 -11.04 -1.19 15.69
N LEU A 29 -10.78 -0.64 14.50
CA LEU A 29 -11.47 0.57 14.01
C LEU A 29 -12.97 0.29 13.74
N ASN A 30 -13.75 1.34 13.54
CA ASN A 30 -15.05 1.19 12.88
C ASN A 30 -14.87 1.05 11.34
N PRO A 31 -15.87 0.52 10.61
CA PRO A 31 -15.69 0.25 9.18
C PRO A 31 -15.53 1.50 8.32
N GLY A 32 -16.14 2.63 8.73
CA GLY A 32 -16.03 3.92 8.03
C GLY A 32 -14.62 4.50 8.10
N GLU A 33 -13.97 4.43 9.26
CA GLU A 33 -12.55 4.79 9.43
C GLU A 33 -11.62 3.91 8.59
N ALA A 34 -11.86 2.59 8.58
CA ALA A 34 -11.11 1.65 7.77
C ALA A 34 -11.27 1.94 6.27
N LEU A 35 -12.50 2.22 5.81
CA LEU A 35 -12.80 2.56 4.42
C LEU A 35 -12.16 3.91 4.03
N GLN A 36 -12.21 4.91 4.91
CA GLN A 36 -11.58 6.19 4.63
C GLN A 36 -10.07 6.06 4.54
N ARG A 37 -9.43 5.20 5.37
CA ARG A 37 -8.01 4.85 5.21
C ARG A 37 -7.71 4.24 3.84
N LEU A 38 -8.56 3.36 3.32
CA LEU A 38 -8.41 2.82 1.96
C LEU A 38 -8.61 3.89 0.87
N ARG A 39 -9.56 4.81 1.04
CA ARG A 39 -9.81 5.92 0.09
C ARG A 39 -8.64 6.91 0.06
N ASP A 40 -8.25 7.42 1.23
CA ASP A 40 -7.07 8.28 1.40
C ASP A 40 -5.80 7.56 0.92
N GLY A 41 -5.74 6.24 1.13
CA GLY A 41 -4.66 5.36 0.74
C GLY A 41 -4.50 5.27 -0.77
N ASN A 42 -5.57 4.90 -1.46
CA ASN A 42 -5.53 4.80 -2.90
C ASN A 42 -5.40 6.16 -3.60
N GLU A 43 -5.97 7.25 -3.08
CA GLU A 43 -5.68 8.56 -3.67
C GLU A 43 -4.17 8.88 -3.59
N ARG A 44 -3.52 8.57 -2.47
CA ARG A 44 -2.07 8.73 -2.31
C ARG A 44 -1.29 7.87 -3.30
N PHE A 45 -1.60 6.59 -3.44
CA PHE A 45 -0.97 5.72 -4.45
C PHE A 45 -1.21 6.20 -5.89
N ALA A 46 -2.47 6.44 -6.26
CA ALA A 46 -2.86 6.81 -7.63
C ALA A 46 -2.14 8.06 -8.11
N THR A 47 -2.02 9.06 -7.22
CA THR A 47 -1.38 10.35 -7.48
C THR A 47 0.14 10.36 -7.23
N GLY A 48 0.77 9.23 -6.89
CA GLY A 48 2.20 9.13 -6.57
C GLY A 48 2.60 9.68 -5.18
N ARG A 49 1.64 10.27 -4.47
CA ARG A 49 1.76 10.85 -3.12
C ARG A 49 1.76 9.81 -1.98
N ALA A 50 2.16 8.57 -2.31
CA ALA A 50 2.35 7.47 -1.36
C ALA A 50 3.20 7.92 -0.15
N LYS A 51 2.65 7.74 1.05
CA LYS A 51 3.22 8.05 2.37
C LYS A 51 3.73 6.80 3.09
N HIS A 52 3.49 5.59 2.56
CA HIS A 52 4.13 4.37 3.02
C HIS A 52 5.65 4.59 3.09
N VAL A 53 6.23 4.29 4.24
CA VAL A 53 7.69 4.30 4.46
C VAL A 53 8.18 2.86 4.56
N PRO A 54 9.39 2.53 4.06
CA PRO A 54 9.93 1.18 4.14
C PRO A 54 9.89 0.59 5.55
N THR A 55 9.53 -0.69 5.65
CA THR A 55 9.34 -1.42 6.92
C THR A 55 10.61 -1.44 7.76
N SER A 56 10.70 -0.53 8.73
CA SER A 56 11.87 -0.44 9.62
C SER A 56 11.93 -1.61 10.61
N ALA A 57 13.13 -1.95 11.09
CA ALA A 57 13.32 -2.97 12.13
C ALA A 57 12.53 -2.66 13.41
N ALA A 58 12.37 -1.38 13.78
CA ALA A 58 11.54 -0.97 14.91
C ALA A 58 10.06 -1.32 14.71
N MET A 59 9.53 -1.18 13.48
CA MET A 59 8.16 -1.57 13.15
C MET A 59 7.98 -3.09 13.16
N ARG A 60 9.00 -3.82 12.73
CA ARG A 60 9.03 -5.29 12.82
C ARG A 60 8.96 -5.77 14.27
N GLN A 61 9.80 -5.20 15.15
CA GLN A 61 9.75 -5.46 16.59
C GLN A 61 8.39 -5.09 17.19
N ASP A 62 7.89 -3.87 16.93
CA ASP A 62 6.60 -3.42 17.46
C ASP A 62 5.44 -4.37 17.08
N LEU A 63 5.45 -4.96 15.87
CA LEU A 63 4.45 -5.94 15.38
C LEU A 63 4.71 -7.41 15.77
N PHE A 64 5.95 -7.74 16.16
CA PHE A 64 6.30 -9.02 16.77
C PHE A 64 5.84 -9.03 18.24
N ASP A 65 6.31 -8.05 19.02
CA ASP A 65 6.03 -7.88 20.46
C ASP A 65 4.54 -7.66 20.76
N GLN A 66 3.84 -6.86 19.94
CA GLN A 66 2.47 -6.38 20.22
C GLN A 66 1.43 -6.90 19.22
N GLY A 67 1.80 -7.83 18.34
CA GLY A 67 0.91 -8.38 17.31
C GLY A 67 0.39 -7.35 16.31
N GLN A 68 -0.64 -7.73 15.54
CA GLN A 68 -1.22 -6.94 14.45
C GLN A 68 -2.68 -6.55 14.73
N SER A 69 -3.15 -5.41 14.20
CA SER A 69 -4.58 -5.07 14.18
C SER A 69 -5.01 -4.48 12.83
N PRO A 70 -5.15 -5.31 11.78
CA PRO A 70 -5.59 -4.86 10.46
C PRO A 70 -6.95 -4.16 10.54
N HIS A 71 -7.02 -2.96 9.97
CA HIS A 71 -8.27 -2.19 9.90
C HIS A 71 -9.24 -2.77 8.86
N SER A 72 -8.72 -3.43 7.85
CA SER A 72 -9.50 -4.09 6.80
C SER A 72 -8.85 -5.39 6.35
N ALA A 73 -9.67 -6.42 6.11
CA ALA A 73 -9.31 -7.55 5.29
C ALA A 73 -9.63 -7.20 3.83
N ILE A 74 -8.76 -7.56 2.89
CA ILE A 74 -8.96 -7.25 1.47
C ILE A 74 -8.78 -8.52 0.65
N ILE A 75 -9.82 -8.87 -0.12
CA ILE A 75 -9.74 -9.88 -1.16
C ILE A 75 -9.38 -9.17 -2.45
N GLY A 76 -8.26 -9.55 -3.06
CA GLY A 76 -7.82 -8.97 -4.32
C GLY A 76 -7.19 -10.00 -5.24
N CYS A 77 -6.89 -9.59 -6.47
CA CYS A 77 -6.30 -10.51 -7.44
C CYS A 77 -4.84 -10.82 -7.10
N ALA A 78 -4.39 -12.05 -7.35
CA ALA A 78 -3.00 -12.48 -7.29
C ALA A 78 -2.10 -11.83 -8.36
N ASP A 79 -2.71 -11.13 -9.33
CA ASP A 79 -2.06 -10.35 -10.39
C ASP A 79 -0.92 -9.46 -9.85
N SER A 80 0.29 -9.71 -10.35
CA SER A 80 1.53 -9.08 -9.89
C SER A 80 1.58 -7.56 -10.10
N ARG A 81 0.68 -7.01 -10.93
CA ARG A 81 0.56 -5.58 -11.21
C ARG A 81 -0.28 -4.84 -10.15
N ALA A 82 -0.87 -5.57 -9.21
CA ALA A 82 -1.79 -5.03 -8.20
C ALA A 82 -1.47 -5.41 -6.72
N PRO A 83 -0.28 -5.09 -6.17
CA PRO A 83 0.00 -5.25 -4.74
C PRO A 83 -0.95 -4.41 -3.87
N LEU A 84 -1.69 -5.04 -2.97
CA LEU A 84 -2.82 -4.39 -2.26
C LEU A 84 -2.35 -3.33 -1.27
N GLU A 85 -1.35 -3.65 -0.47
CA GLU A 85 -0.77 -2.73 0.51
C GLU A 85 -0.13 -1.50 -0.17
N THR A 86 0.41 -1.66 -1.38
CA THR A 86 0.89 -0.54 -2.21
C THR A 86 -0.25 0.26 -2.82
N ILE A 87 -1.28 -0.38 -3.40
CA ILE A 87 -2.48 0.26 -3.98
C ILE A 87 -3.21 1.13 -2.97
N PHE A 88 -3.20 0.75 -1.70
CA PHE A 88 -3.84 1.47 -0.59
C PHE A 88 -2.85 2.23 0.29
N ASP A 89 -1.57 2.32 -0.09
CA ASP A 89 -0.53 3.07 0.65
C ASP A 89 -0.55 2.81 2.17
N ALA A 90 -0.68 1.53 2.52
CA ALA A 90 -0.93 1.04 3.87
C ALA A 90 0.36 0.56 4.53
N MET A 91 0.46 0.69 5.86
CA MET A 91 1.63 0.23 6.59
C MET A 91 1.55 -1.28 6.91
N PRO A 92 2.68 -1.95 7.18
CA PRO A 92 2.68 -3.22 7.89
C PRO A 92 1.77 -3.17 9.11
N GLY A 93 0.93 -4.18 9.27
CA GLY A 93 -0.13 -4.24 10.28
C GLY A 93 -1.51 -3.78 9.79
N ASP A 94 -1.63 -2.85 8.82
CA ASP A 94 -2.90 -2.19 8.47
C ASP A 94 -3.89 -3.06 7.66
N ILE A 95 -3.42 -3.90 6.72
CA ILE A 95 -4.27 -4.66 5.78
C ILE A 95 -4.00 -6.16 5.88
N PHE A 96 -5.04 -6.95 6.14
CA PHE A 96 -4.99 -8.41 6.05
C PHE A 96 -5.29 -8.83 4.61
N ALA A 97 -4.26 -9.21 3.86
CA ALA A 97 -4.34 -9.39 2.41
C ALA A 97 -4.65 -10.84 2.03
N LEU A 98 -5.74 -11.05 1.31
CA LEU A 98 -6.15 -12.33 0.72
C LEU A 98 -6.09 -12.24 -0.79
N ARG A 99 -5.37 -13.16 -1.44
CA ARG A 99 -5.08 -13.06 -2.88
C ARG A 99 -5.14 -14.39 -3.59
N ASN A 100 -5.92 -14.42 -4.67
CA ASN A 100 -6.08 -15.50 -5.64
C ASN A 100 -6.39 -14.91 -7.03
N ALA A 101 -6.24 -15.69 -8.09
CA ALA A 101 -6.53 -15.27 -9.45
C ALA A 101 -8.04 -14.98 -9.59
N GLY A 102 -8.38 -13.78 -10.05
CA GLY A 102 -9.78 -13.34 -10.16
C GLY A 102 -10.46 -12.97 -8.85
N ASN A 103 -9.74 -12.78 -7.73
CA ASN A 103 -10.29 -12.27 -6.45
C ASN A 103 -11.55 -13.01 -5.94
N THR A 104 -11.67 -14.30 -6.21
CA THR A 104 -12.89 -15.11 -6.02
C THR A 104 -13.03 -15.69 -4.61
N CYS A 105 -14.22 -16.18 -4.28
CA CYS A 105 -14.43 -17.16 -3.23
C CYS A 105 -15.28 -18.30 -3.80
N THR A 106 -14.66 -19.47 -4.01
CA THR A 106 -15.25 -20.60 -4.74
C THR A 106 -15.96 -21.60 -3.83
N HIS A 107 -15.39 -21.87 -2.65
CA HIS A 107 -15.90 -22.83 -1.68
C HIS A 107 -16.30 -22.16 -0.37
N ALA A 108 -17.48 -22.52 0.15
CA ALA A 108 -18.03 -21.96 1.40
C ALA A 108 -17.14 -22.25 2.62
N GLU A 109 -16.56 -23.46 2.68
CA GLU A 109 -15.63 -23.91 3.72
C GLU A 109 -14.15 -23.63 3.34
N GLY A 110 -13.92 -23.02 2.18
CA GLY A 110 -12.58 -22.82 1.63
C GLY A 110 -11.73 -21.84 2.42
N SER A 111 -10.41 -22.01 2.33
CA SER A 111 -9.43 -21.23 3.12
C SER A 111 -9.53 -19.71 2.97
N MET A 112 -10.07 -19.18 1.86
CA MET A 112 -10.37 -17.75 1.72
C MET A 112 -11.47 -17.28 2.68
N VAL A 113 -12.58 -18.02 2.79
CA VAL A 113 -13.69 -17.71 3.71
C VAL A 113 -13.24 -17.91 5.16
N GLY A 114 -12.57 -19.03 5.45
CA GLY A 114 -12.00 -19.29 6.78
C GLY A 114 -11.00 -18.22 7.24
N SER A 115 -10.25 -17.62 6.31
CA SER A 115 -9.34 -16.50 6.61
C SER A 115 -10.06 -15.19 6.93
N LEU A 116 -11.24 -14.95 6.34
CA LEU A 116 -12.08 -13.78 6.65
C LEU A 116 -12.78 -13.95 8.00
N GLU A 117 -13.23 -15.17 8.31
CA GLU A 117 -13.74 -15.54 9.62
C GLU A 117 -12.65 -15.43 10.70
N PHE A 118 -11.41 -15.87 10.41
CA PHE A 118 -10.23 -15.65 11.27
C PHE A 118 -9.95 -14.16 11.49
N CYS A 119 -9.82 -13.37 10.42
CA CYS A 119 -9.44 -11.96 10.53
C CYS A 119 -10.51 -11.11 11.24
N SER A 120 -11.77 -11.29 10.86
CA SER A 120 -12.85 -10.56 11.52
C SER A 120 -13.07 -11.05 12.96
N GLY A 121 -12.97 -12.36 13.21
CA GLY A 121 -13.23 -13.01 14.50
C GLY A 121 -12.11 -12.86 15.52
N MET A 122 -10.90 -13.30 15.18
CA MET A 122 -9.76 -13.37 16.08
C MET A 122 -8.89 -12.09 16.07
N LEU A 123 -8.78 -11.39 14.94
CA LEU A 123 -8.08 -10.09 14.87
C LEU A 123 -9.03 -8.89 15.07
N GLY A 124 -10.34 -9.13 15.14
CA GLY A 124 -11.38 -8.13 15.43
C GLY A 124 -11.70 -7.17 14.27
N THR A 125 -11.15 -7.40 13.08
CA THR A 125 -11.29 -6.52 11.90
C THR A 125 -12.76 -6.33 11.49
N ARG A 126 -13.13 -5.08 11.17
CA ARG A 126 -14.53 -4.69 10.91
C ARG A 126 -14.85 -4.25 9.48
N LEU A 127 -13.88 -4.26 8.57
CA LEU A 127 -14.12 -4.04 7.13
C LEU A 127 -13.55 -5.21 6.31
N ILE A 128 -14.36 -5.74 5.41
CA ILE A 128 -13.93 -6.58 4.28
C ILE A 128 -14.03 -5.72 3.02
N PHE A 129 -13.00 -5.73 2.18
CA PHE A 129 -13.01 -5.02 0.89
C PHE A 129 -12.70 -6.00 -0.25
N VAL A 130 -13.55 -6.04 -1.28
CA VAL A 130 -13.34 -6.90 -2.46
C VAL A 130 -12.86 -6.04 -3.62
N LEU A 131 -11.62 -6.24 -4.06
CA LEU A 131 -10.97 -5.44 -5.08
C LEU A 131 -10.72 -6.24 -6.36
N GLY A 132 -11.59 -6.02 -7.36
CA GLY A 132 -11.33 -6.42 -8.74
C GLY A 132 -10.38 -5.44 -9.44
N HIS A 133 -9.97 -5.74 -10.67
CA HIS A 133 -9.18 -4.79 -11.47
C HIS A 133 -9.42 -4.91 -12.98
N THR A 134 -9.24 -3.81 -13.70
CA THR A 134 -9.30 -3.76 -15.17
C THR A 134 -8.29 -4.74 -15.79
N LYS A 135 -8.63 -5.37 -16.93
CA LYS A 135 -7.78 -6.38 -17.60
C LYS A 135 -7.30 -7.51 -16.65
N CYS A 136 -8.23 -8.06 -15.86
CA CYS A 136 -7.95 -9.21 -15.00
C CYS A 136 -7.84 -10.49 -15.83
N GLY A 137 -6.63 -11.07 -15.91
CA GLY A 137 -6.35 -12.22 -16.78
C GLY A 137 -7.27 -13.43 -16.53
N ALA A 138 -7.63 -13.68 -15.27
CA ALA A 138 -8.56 -14.76 -14.91
C ALA A 138 -9.99 -14.50 -15.41
N VAL A 139 -10.53 -13.30 -15.21
CA VAL A 139 -11.89 -12.93 -15.65
C VAL A 139 -11.99 -12.89 -17.17
N TYR A 140 -10.98 -12.34 -17.84
CA TYR A 140 -10.91 -12.29 -19.31
C TYR A 140 -10.73 -13.69 -19.91
N GLY A 141 -9.88 -14.53 -19.30
CA GLY A 141 -9.72 -15.94 -19.68
C GLY A 141 -11.01 -16.75 -19.51
N ALA A 142 -11.72 -16.59 -18.39
CA ALA A 142 -13.01 -17.23 -18.16
C ALA A 142 -14.09 -16.75 -19.14
N THR A 143 -14.12 -15.45 -19.46
CA THR A 143 -15.04 -14.89 -20.46
C THR A 143 -14.76 -15.48 -21.85
N GLN A 144 -13.49 -15.59 -22.25
CA GLN A 144 -13.10 -16.25 -23.49
C GLN A 144 -13.43 -17.76 -23.49
N ALA A 145 -13.23 -18.45 -22.37
CA ALA A 145 -13.59 -19.86 -22.20
C ALA A 145 -15.10 -20.09 -22.34
N TYR A 146 -15.93 -19.23 -21.73
CA TYR A 146 -17.39 -19.23 -21.88
C TYR A 146 -17.82 -19.07 -23.35
N PHE A 147 -17.30 -18.06 -24.06
CA PHE A 147 -17.59 -17.89 -25.49
C PHE A 147 -17.03 -19.00 -26.39
N ASN A 148 -16.14 -19.86 -25.89
CA ASN A 148 -15.65 -21.04 -26.60
C ASN A 148 -16.45 -22.30 -26.25
N SER A 149 -16.88 -22.50 -25.01
CA SER A 149 -17.71 -23.66 -24.61
C SER A 149 -19.10 -23.61 -25.27
N LEU A 150 -19.68 -22.41 -25.43
CA LEU A 150 -20.89 -22.17 -26.23
C LEU A 150 -20.78 -22.66 -27.69
N LYS A 151 -19.56 -22.68 -28.26
CA LYS A 151 -19.28 -23.19 -29.61
C LYS A 151 -18.97 -24.69 -29.61
N ALA A 152 -18.31 -25.20 -28.56
CA ALA A 152 -17.77 -26.55 -28.49
C ALA A 152 -18.74 -27.63 -27.94
N LYS A 153 -19.75 -27.26 -27.15
CA LYS A 153 -20.69 -28.18 -26.47
C LYS A 153 -20.03 -29.24 -25.55
N SER A 154 -18.82 -29.00 -25.07
CA SER A 154 -18.10 -29.86 -24.12
C SER A 154 -18.28 -29.34 -22.69
N THR A 155 -18.70 -30.21 -21.76
CA THR A 155 -18.86 -29.87 -20.34
C THR A 155 -18.23 -30.96 -19.46
N GLY A 156 -17.07 -30.65 -18.89
CA GLY A 156 -16.36 -31.49 -17.92
C GLY A 156 -15.25 -30.68 -17.28
N VAL A 157 -14.94 -30.97 -16.01
CA VAL A 157 -13.83 -30.37 -15.26
C VAL A 157 -12.80 -31.46 -15.02
N SER A 158 -11.54 -31.19 -15.37
CA SER A 158 -10.40 -32.10 -15.22
C SER A 158 -9.26 -31.51 -14.39
N SER A 159 -9.31 -30.21 -14.06
CA SER A 159 -8.27 -29.50 -13.29
C SER A 159 -8.85 -28.42 -12.36
N ALA A 160 -8.07 -27.99 -11.37
CA ALA A 160 -8.47 -26.92 -10.46
C ALA A 160 -8.56 -25.56 -11.16
N LEU A 161 -7.71 -25.35 -12.19
CA LEU A 161 -7.82 -24.23 -13.12
C LEU A 161 -9.17 -24.21 -13.85
N GLU A 162 -9.66 -25.34 -14.36
CA GLU A 162 -10.96 -25.41 -15.03
C GLU A 162 -12.13 -25.15 -14.07
N GLY A 163 -12.05 -25.63 -12.82
CA GLY A 163 -13.02 -25.27 -11.77
C GLY A 163 -13.09 -23.76 -11.53
N LEU A 164 -11.93 -23.10 -11.35
CA LEU A 164 -11.84 -21.65 -11.19
C LEU A 164 -12.38 -20.89 -12.41
N LEU A 165 -12.13 -21.39 -13.63
CA LEU A 165 -12.65 -20.80 -14.87
C LEU A 165 -14.17 -21.03 -15.01
N GLN A 166 -14.72 -22.14 -14.52
CA GLN A 166 -16.16 -22.42 -14.53
C GLN A 166 -16.93 -21.55 -13.52
N ASP A 167 -16.39 -21.34 -12.31
CA ASP A 167 -16.99 -20.40 -11.35
C ASP A 167 -17.07 -18.99 -11.95
N LEU A 168 -15.98 -18.53 -12.58
CA LEU A 168 -15.92 -17.26 -13.31
C LEU A 168 -16.73 -17.25 -14.62
N ALA A 169 -17.08 -18.41 -15.20
CA ALA A 169 -17.94 -18.47 -16.37
C ALA A 169 -19.38 -18.06 -16.03
N SER A 170 -19.85 -18.32 -14.80
CA SER A 170 -21.16 -17.80 -14.34
C SER A 170 -21.21 -16.27 -14.29
N VAL A 171 -20.08 -15.64 -13.98
CA VAL A 171 -19.90 -14.19 -14.00
C VAL A 171 -19.86 -13.66 -15.44
N ALA A 172 -19.20 -14.37 -16.35
CA ALA A 172 -19.18 -14.03 -17.78
C ALA A 172 -20.57 -14.17 -18.44
N GLU A 173 -21.34 -15.20 -18.07
CA GLU A 173 -22.72 -15.40 -18.51
C GLU A 173 -23.62 -14.25 -18.06
N GLN A 174 -23.58 -13.87 -16.78
CA GLN A 174 -24.33 -12.72 -16.27
C GLN A 174 -23.90 -11.42 -16.97
N ALA A 175 -22.59 -11.21 -17.20
CA ALA A 175 -22.11 -10.02 -17.91
C ALA A 175 -22.56 -9.98 -19.39
N ALA A 176 -22.61 -11.13 -20.06
CA ALA A 176 -23.14 -11.24 -21.42
C ALA A 176 -24.66 -11.03 -21.47
N ALA A 177 -25.40 -11.44 -20.43
CA ALA A 177 -26.83 -11.18 -20.28
C ALA A 177 -27.11 -9.67 -20.03
N ASP A 178 -26.34 -9.03 -19.15
CA ASP A 178 -26.45 -7.60 -18.83
C ASP A 178 -26.22 -6.71 -20.07
N MET A 179 -25.24 -7.06 -20.91
CA MET A 179 -24.85 -6.26 -22.08
C MET A 179 -25.58 -6.66 -23.37
N GLY A 180 -26.10 -7.89 -23.44
CA GLY A 180 -26.80 -8.43 -24.61
C GLY A 180 -25.89 -9.22 -25.58
N ALA A 181 -26.48 -10.22 -26.23
CA ALA A 181 -25.78 -11.28 -26.96
C ALA A 181 -24.96 -10.87 -28.20
N ASN A 182 -24.94 -9.59 -28.59
CA ASN A 182 -24.19 -9.05 -29.73
C ASN A 182 -23.00 -8.17 -29.31
N THR A 183 -22.71 -8.04 -28.01
CA THR A 183 -21.58 -7.26 -27.49
C THR A 183 -20.25 -7.98 -27.71
N ASP A 184 -19.17 -7.22 -27.90
CA ASP A 184 -17.82 -7.78 -28.07
C ASP A 184 -17.33 -8.49 -26.78
N PRO A 185 -16.67 -9.67 -26.87
CA PRO A 185 -16.14 -10.38 -25.71
C PRO A 185 -15.17 -9.59 -24.82
N GLU A 186 -14.40 -8.61 -25.35
CA GLU A 186 -13.50 -7.76 -24.56
C GLU A 186 -14.28 -6.74 -23.70
N ASP A 187 -15.38 -6.21 -24.23
CA ASP A 187 -16.31 -5.33 -23.50
C ASP A 187 -17.09 -6.12 -22.44
N VAL A 188 -17.58 -7.33 -22.77
CA VAL A 188 -18.20 -8.25 -21.82
C VAL A 188 -17.22 -8.61 -20.70
N ALA A 189 -15.95 -8.91 -21.02
CA ALA A 189 -14.92 -9.18 -20.02
C ALA A 189 -14.62 -7.96 -19.13
N CYS A 190 -14.69 -6.75 -19.68
CA CYS A 190 -14.54 -5.51 -18.90
C CYS A 190 -15.68 -5.31 -17.90
N HIS A 191 -16.92 -5.62 -18.28
CA HIS A 191 -18.07 -5.59 -17.37
C HIS A 191 -18.06 -6.75 -16.37
N ALA A 192 -17.65 -7.95 -16.79
CA ALA A 192 -17.51 -9.12 -15.93
C ALA A 192 -16.60 -8.88 -14.71
N VAL A 193 -15.60 -8.00 -14.80
CA VAL A 193 -14.80 -7.58 -13.62
C VAL A 193 -15.68 -6.95 -12.52
N ARG A 194 -16.70 -6.17 -12.90
CA ARG A 194 -17.65 -5.54 -11.97
C ARG A 194 -18.62 -6.56 -11.39
N VAL A 195 -19.18 -7.41 -12.26
CA VAL A 195 -20.07 -8.50 -11.86
C VAL A 195 -19.35 -9.43 -10.86
N ASN A 196 -18.08 -9.75 -11.10
CA ASN A 196 -17.25 -10.58 -10.20
C ASN A 196 -17.10 -10.02 -8.78
N VAL A 197 -16.88 -8.70 -8.65
CA VAL A 197 -16.73 -8.04 -7.35
C VAL A 197 -18.01 -8.18 -6.53
N PHE A 198 -19.17 -7.93 -7.14
CA PHE A 198 -20.46 -8.10 -6.44
C PHE A 198 -20.81 -9.58 -6.24
N HIS A 199 -20.57 -10.46 -7.21
CA HIS A 199 -20.73 -11.90 -7.06
C HIS A 199 -19.96 -12.43 -5.83
N THR A 200 -18.71 -12.01 -5.65
CA THR A 200 -17.89 -12.40 -4.49
C THR A 200 -18.45 -11.85 -3.17
N ILE A 201 -18.91 -10.59 -3.12
CA ILE A 201 -19.56 -10.03 -1.92
C ILE A 201 -20.85 -10.80 -1.58
N ASN A 202 -21.64 -11.10 -2.61
CA ASN A 202 -22.89 -11.85 -2.49
C ASN A 202 -22.63 -13.28 -1.99
N PHE A 203 -21.59 -13.95 -2.52
CA PHE A 203 -21.15 -15.28 -2.06
C PHE A 203 -20.82 -15.27 -0.57
N LEU A 204 -20.00 -14.32 -0.11
CA LEU A 204 -19.58 -14.23 1.30
C LEU A 204 -20.77 -14.11 2.25
N LEU A 205 -21.71 -13.22 1.94
CA LEU A 205 -22.92 -13.00 2.73
C LEU A 205 -23.91 -14.18 2.62
N LYS A 206 -23.94 -14.89 1.50
CA LYS A 206 -24.80 -16.06 1.31
C LYS A 206 -24.29 -17.29 2.07
N TYR A 207 -22.99 -17.59 1.98
CA TYR A 207 -22.44 -18.86 2.43
C TYR A 207 -21.71 -18.80 3.79
N SER A 208 -21.16 -17.65 4.22
CA SER A 208 -20.69 -17.49 5.61
C SER A 208 -21.78 -16.91 6.51
N HIS A 209 -22.29 -17.75 7.41
CA HIS A 209 -23.23 -17.35 8.47
C HIS A 209 -22.59 -16.29 9.40
N ILE A 210 -21.31 -16.46 9.74
CA ILE A 210 -20.58 -15.59 10.67
C ILE A 210 -20.44 -14.18 10.08
N ILE A 211 -20.06 -14.08 8.81
CA ILE A 211 -19.93 -12.79 8.12
C ILE A 211 -21.31 -12.13 8.00
N ARG A 212 -22.35 -12.88 7.60
CA ARG A 212 -23.72 -12.36 7.49
C ARG A 212 -24.28 -11.85 8.81
N GLU A 213 -24.19 -12.61 9.90
CA GLU A 213 -24.65 -12.19 11.23
C GLU A 213 -23.93 -10.93 11.71
N ARG A 214 -22.63 -10.80 11.43
CA ARG A 214 -21.86 -9.65 11.89
C ARG A 214 -22.11 -8.39 11.07
N VAL A 215 -22.48 -8.53 9.80
CA VAL A 215 -23.00 -7.41 9.00
C VAL A 215 -24.42 -7.02 9.42
N LEU A 216 -25.28 -8.00 9.75
CA LEU A 216 -26.60 -7.78 10.35
C LEU A 216 -26.54 -7.00 11.67
N ASN A 217 -25.56 -7.31 12.54
CA ASN A 217 -25.39 -6.70 13.85
C ASN A 217 -24.46 -5.46 13.84
N GLU A 218 -24.17 -4.88 12.67
CA GLU A 218 -23.28 -3.70 12.49
C GLU A 218 -21.83 -3.86 13.05
N GLN A 219 -21.39 -5.10 13.29
CA GLN A 219 -20.05 -5.44 13.79
C GLN A 219 -18.99 -5.58 12.68
N LEU A 220 -19.43 -5.61 11.43
CA LEU A 220 -18.64 -5.86 10.22
C LEU A 220 -19.31 -5.14 9.03
N GLU A 221 -18.53 -4.65 8.08
CA GLU A 221 -19.04 -4.15 6.80
C GLU A 221 -18.28 -4.81 5.64
N ILE A 222 -18.93 -4.94 4.49
CA ILE A 222 -18.31 -5.39 3.23
C ILE A 222 -18.54 -4.32 2.17
N GLN A 223 -17.50 -3.98 1.40
CA GLN A 223 -17.61 -3.11 0.23
C GLN A 223 -16.76 -3.61 -0.94
N GLY A 224 -17.09 -3.18 -2.15
CA GLY A 224 -16.39 -3.50 -3.39
C GLY A 224 -15.61 -2.33 -3.98
N GLY A 225 -14.62 -2.64 -4.82
CA GLY A 225 -13.88 -1.69 -5.63
C GLY A 225 -13.33 -2.30 -6.92
N ILE A 226 -13.05 -1.46 -7.93
CA ILE A 226 -12.29 -1.85 -9.13
C ILE A 226 -11.05 -0.98 -9.25
N TYR A 227 -9.87 -1.60 -9.17
CA TYR A 227 -8.59 -0.97 -9.45
C TYR A 227 -8.37 -0.82 -10.96
N ASN A 228 -8.24 0.41 -11.44
CA ASN A 228 -7.83 0.68 -12.81
C ASN A 228 -6.30 0.67 -12.91
N LEU A 229 -5.76 -0.38 -13.52
CA LEU A 229 -4.31 -0.59 -13.68
C LEU A 229 -3.59 0.61 -14.31
N SER A 230 -4.25 1.31 -15.25
CA SER A 230 -3.63 2.40 -16.03
C SER A 230 -3.56 3.72 -15.25
N THR A 231 -4.62 4.07 -14.52
CA THR A 231 -4.69 5.32 -13.76
C THR A 231 -4.14 5.18 -12.35
N GLY A 232 -4.15 3.96 -11.79
CA GLY A 232 -3.83 3.67 -10.40
C GLY A 232 -4.99 3.95 -9.42
N ARG A 233 -6.16 4.39 -9.89
CA ARG A 233 -7.33 4.69 -9.04
C ARG A 233 -8.19 3.44 -8.83
N VAL A 234 -8.70 3.29 -7.61
CA VAL A 234 -9.81 2.41 -7.26
C VAL A 234 -11.11 3.19 -7.43
N GLU A 235 -11.98 2.68 -8.29
CA GLU A 235 -13.40 3.02 -8.29
C GLU A 235 -14.03 2.31 -7.07
N PHE A 236 -14.43 3.06 -6.05
CA PHE A 236 -15.07 2.49 -4.85
C PHE A 236 -16.56 2.29 -5.12
N LEU A 237 -16.99 1.04 -5.23
CA LEU A 237 -18.37 0.70 -5.61
C LEU A 237 -19.35 0.85 -4.44
N GLY A 238 -18.84 0.83 -3.21
CA GLY A 238 -19.66 0.81 -2.00
C GLY A 238 -20.05 -0.61 -1.60
N ARG A 239 -21.14 -0.74 -0.85
CA ARG A 239 -21.79 -2.03 -0.55
C ARG A 239 -22.25 -2.69 -1.86
N SER A 240 -22.49 -4.00 -1.87
CA SER A 240 -23.16 -4.61 -3.02
C SER A 240 -24.53 -3.94 -3.21
N PRO A 241 -24.95 -3.61 -4.47
CA PRO A 241 -26.34 -3.30 -4.77
C PRO A 241 -27.27 -4.36 -4.19
N ASP A 242 -26.78 -5.59 -4.02
CA ASP A 242 -27.52 -6.70 -3.49
C ASP A 242 -27.54 -6.80 -1.93
N GLN A 243 -27.07 -5.83 -1.17
CA GLN A 243 -26.85 -6.05 0.29
C GLN A 243 -28.06 -6.17 1.27
N SER A 244 -29.23 -5.54 1.11
CA SER A 244 -30.18 -5.47 2.24
C SER A 244 -30.99 -6.75 2.42
N GLU A 245 -31.48 -7.37 1.37
CA GLU A 245 -32.14 -8.67 1.37
C GLU A 245 -31.09 -9.82 1.32
N LEU A 246 -29.79 -9.54 1.09
CA LEU A 246 -28.70 -10.41 1.59
C LEU A 246 -28.77 -10.57 3.14
N LEU A 247 -29.41 -9.64 3.85
CA LEU A 247 -29.48 -9.59 5.31
C LEU A 247 -30.91 -9.81 5.85
N THR A 248 -31.94 -9.26 5.21
CA THR A 248 -33.34 -9.29 5.69
C THR A 248 -34.18 -10.46 5.15
N SER A 249 -33.74 -11.17 4.11
CA SER A 249 -34.50 -12.30 3.61
C SER A 249 -34.52 -13.45 4.63
N LYS A 250 -35.71 -14.00 4.89
CA LYS A 250 -35.86 -15.38 5.38
C LYS A 250 -35.81 -16.37 4.20
N VAL A 251 -34.81 -16.16 3.35
CA VAL A 251 -34.47 -16.94 2.15
C VAL A 251 -32.96 -17.15 2.20
N ALA A 252 -32.40 -17.78 1.18
CA ALA A 252 -30.99 -17.64 0.82
C ALA A 252 -30.70 -16.43 -0.16
N LEU A 253 -31.34 -15.23 -0.01
CA LEU A 253 -30.93 -13.83 -0.46
C LEU A 253 -31.18 -13.41 -1.98
N PRO A 254 -31.09 -12.14 -2.57
CA PRO A 254 -30.95 -10.65 -2.18
C PRO A 254 -31.65 -9.44 -3.02
N PRO A 255 -31.84 -8.10 -2.63
CA PRO A 255 -30.95 -6.86 -2.79
C PRO A 255 -31.09 -5.53 -1.86
N SER A 256 -30.61 -4.26 -2.16
CA SER A 256 -30.40 -3.05 -1.21
C SER A 256 -30.66 -1.52 -1.58
N VAL A 257 -30.56 -0.53 -0.61
CA VAL A 257 -30.68 0.99 -0.79
C VAL A 257 -30.04 1.97 0.30
N THR A 258 -29.80 3.32 0.05
CA THR A 258 -29.21 4.44 0.94
C THR A 258 -29.60 5.97 0.63
N GLY A 259 -28.83 7.08 0.96
CA GLY A 259 -29.16 8.58 0.74
C GLY A 259 -28.12 9.77 1.08
N VAL A 260 -28.42 11.10 0.83
CA VAL A 260 -27.55 12.39 0.94
C VAL A 260 -28.36 13.75 1.16
N ASN A 261 -28.03 15.10 1.22
CA ASN A 261 -26.92 16.18 1.08
C ASN A 261 -27.26 17.51 1.94
N HIS A 262 -26.96 18.87 1.88
CA HIS A 262 -26.38 20.08 1.11
C HIS A 262 -26.01 21.28 2.12
N LEU A 263 -25.80 22.65 2.01
CA LEU A 263 -25.56 23.87 1.09
C LEU A 263 -24.92 25.10 1.93
N ALA A 264 -24.52 26.42 1.65
CA ALA A 264 -24.24 27.45 0.55
C ALA A 264 -22.99 28.49 0.76
N ALA A 265 -22.60 29.44 -0.20
CA ALA A 265 -21.62 30.65 -0.26
C ALA A 265 -20.25 30.90 -1.16
N ARG A 266 -20.00 30.39 -2.42
CA ARG A 266 -18.77 30.19 -3.35
C ARG A 266 -19.42 30.50 -4.70
N GLY A 267 -19.56 31.76 -5.08
CA GLY A 267 -20.85 32.15 -5.68
C GLY A 267 -21.97 31.67 -4.73
N SER A 268 -22.71 30.63 -5.08
CA SER A 268 -23.70 29.97 -4.20
C SER A 268 -23.17 28.94 -3.16
N HIS A 269 -21.87 28.59 -3.06
CA HIS A 269 -21.34 27.49 -2.17
C HIS A 269 -20.24 27.67 -0.99
N GLY A 270 -19.08 28.35 -1.06
CA GLY A 270 -18.27 28.95 0.05
C GLY A 270 -17.06 29.95 -0.18
N VAL A 271 -16.33 29.95 -1.32
CA VAL A 271 -14.98 30.56 -1.64
C VAL A 271 -14.71 30.64 -3.19
N ARG A 272 -13.44 30.54 -3.65
CA ARG A 272 -12.97 30.36 -5.04
C ARG A 272 -12.81 28.88 -5.49
N THR A 273 -12.96 28.65 -6.80
CA THR A 273 -12.93 27.37 -7.54
C THR A 273 -12.27 27.55 -8.92
N ALA A 274 -12.13 26.51 -9.75
CA ALA A 274 -11.61 26.65 -11.12
C ALA A 274 -12.50 27.49 -12.06
N ALA A 275 -13.75 27.77 -11.68
CA ALA A 275 -14.60 28.75 -12.38
C ALA A 275 -14.18 30.20 -12.11
N ASP A 276 -13.45 30.48 -11.01
CA ASP A 276 -13.11 31.83 -10.53
C ASP A 276 -11.77 32.38 -11.07
N GLY A 277 -11.25 31.78 -12.15
CA GLY A 277 -10.12 32.28 -12.92
C GLY A 277 -8.73 32.20 -12.27
N THR A 278 -7.71 32.58 -13.03
CA THR A 278 -6.31 32.70 -12.55
C THR A 278 -6.03 34.12 -12.07
N VAL A 279 -5.35 34.24 -10.93
CA VAL A 279 -4.90 35.53 -10.36
C VAL A 279 -3.46 35.77 -10.79
N CYS A 280 -3.11 37.01 -11.17
CA CYS A 280 -1.72 37.34 -11.54
C CYS A 280 -0.81 37.37 -10.31
N ALA A 281 0.51 37.20 -10.50
CA ALA A 281 1.46 37.12 -9.39
C ALA A 281 1.42 38.34 -8.45
N LYS A 282 1.32 39.55 -9.02
CA LYS A 282 1.20 40.82 -8.29
C LYS A 282 -0.05 40.90 -7.42
N ASP A 283 -1.20 40.47 -7.94
CA ASP A 283 -2.46 40.46 -7.18
C ASP A 283 -2.47 39.33 -6.14
N ALA A 284 -1.89 38.18 -6.45
CA ALA A 284 -1.74 37.06 -5.52
C ALA A 284 -0.81 37.42 -4.34
N LEU A 285 0.25 38.20 -4.57
CA LEU A 285 1.12 38.76 -3.55
C LEU A 285 0.38 39.81 -2.69
N ARG A 286 -0.43 40.65 -3.33
CA ARG A 286 -1.26 41.66 -2.65
C ARG A 286 -2.31 41.02 -1.74
N LEU A 287 -3.02 39.98 -2.20
CA LEU A 287 -3.98 39.23 -1.38
C LEU A 287 -3.32 38.63 -0.13
N LEU A 288 -2.11 38.09 -0.26
CA LEU A 288 -1.32 37.61 0.88
C LEU A 288 -0.96 38.75 1.85
N ALA A 289 -0.47 39.89 1.34
CA ALA A 289 -0.12 41.03 2.20
C ALA A 289 -1.36 41.61 2.93
N GLU A 290 -2.47 41.82 2.22
CA GLU A 290 -3.73 42.31 2.79
C GLU A 290 -4.32 41.31 3.81
N GLY A 291 -4.23 40.00 3.55
CA GLY A 291 -4.65 38.95 4.47
C GLY A 291 -3.77 38.83 5.72
N ASN A 292 -2.46 38.98 5.55
CA ASN A 292 -1.53 38.99 6.68
C ASN A 292 -1.66 40.23 7.56
N GLU A 293 -1.97 41.40 7.00
CA GLU A 293 -2.29 42.59 7.79
C GLU A 293 -3.51 42.32 8.71
N ARG A 294 -4.59 41.75 8.16
CA ARG A 294 -5.80 41.39 8.93
C ARG A 294 -5.51 40.37 10.02
N PHE A 295 -4.72 39.34 9.74
CA PHE A 295 -4.27 38.39 10.77
C PHE A 295 -3.44 39.09 11.87
N ALA A 296 -2.44 39.89 11.50
CA ALA A 296 -1.52 40.54 12.43
C ALA A 296 -2.20 41.56 13.36
N VAL A 297 -3.28 42.22 12.91
CA VAL A 297 -4.08 43.14 13.74
C VAL A 297 -5.31 42.48 14.39
N GLY A 298 -5.48 41.16 14.25
CA GLY A 298 -6.53 40.39 14.92
C GLY A 298 -7.93 40.51 14.32
N THR A 299 -8.06 40.84 13.03
CA THR A 299 -9.35 41.03 12.31
C THR A 299 -9.56 40.10 11.10
N PRO A 300 -9.36 38.76 11.24
CA PRO A 300 -9.57 37.82 10.14
C PRO A 300 -11.04 37.79 9.66
N LEU A 301 -11.22 37.62 8.35
CA LEU A 301 -12.52 37.50 7.68
C LEU A 301 -12.88 36.04 7.34
N ALA A 302 -11.90 35.13 7.36
CA ALA A 302 -12.08 33.73 7.02
C ALA A 302 -13.06 33.01 7.96
N ARG A 303 -13.87 32.09 7.41
CA ARG A 303 -14.93 31.35 8.11
C ARG A 303 -14.82 29.85 7.90
N SER A 304 -15.34 29.07 8.86
CA SER A 304 -15.39 27.61 8.80
C SER A 304 -16.07 27.07 7.52
N ALA A 305 -15.52 25.99 6.96
CA ALA A 305 -16.06 25.37 5.75
C ALA A 305 -17.38 24.62 6.01
N THR A 306 -18.50 25.18 5.55
CA THR A 306 -19.83 24.57 5.44
C THR A 306 -19.89 23.39 4.44
N ALA A 307 -21.06 22.82 4.15
CA ALA A 307 -21.20 21.62 3.32
C ALA A 307 -21.02 21.89 1.83
N SER A 308 -21.81 22.83 1.31
CA SER A 308 -21.62 23.50 0.02
C SER A 308 -20.20 23.95 -0.28
N MET A 309 -19.46 24.37 0.76
CA MET A 309 -18.09 24.83 0.60
C MET A 309 -17.33 23.70 -0.10
N ARG A 310 -17.36 22.51 0.50
CA ARG A 310 -16.76 21.30 -0.08
C ARG A 310 -17.37 20.96 -1.44
N GLU A 311 -18.70 21.03 -1.56
CA GLU A 311 -19.45 20.71 -2.79
C GLU A 311 -18.96 21.48 -4.04
N ALA A 312 -18.72 22.78 -3.98
CA ALA A 312 -18.21 23.51 -5.15
C ALA A 312 -16.73 23.27 -5.45
N LEU A 313 -15.89 22.93 -4.46
CA LEU A 313 -14.53 22.46 -4.77
C LEU A 313 -14.53 21.09 -5.44
N VAL A 314 -15.55 20.26 -5.19
CA VAL A 314 -15.76 18.99 -5.89
C VAL A 314 -16.29 19.25 -7.30
N ASN A 315 -17.37 20.03 -7.44
CA ASN A 315 -18.06 20.23 -8.72
C ASN A 315 -17.31 21.15 -9.69
N HIS A 316 -16.47 22.06 -9.18
CA HIS A 316 -15.79 23.10 -9.96
C HIS A 316 -14.28 23.19 -9.66
N GLY A 317 -13.69 22.25 -8.91
CA GLY A 317 -12.26 22.23 -8.60
C GLY A 317 -11.79 23.38 -7.71
N GLN A 318 -10.46 23.52 -7.57
CA GLN A 318 -9.78 24.58 -6.82
C GLN A 318 -8.95 25.49 -7.74
N ALA A 319 -8.79 26.77 -7.39
CA ALA A 319 -7.97 27.72 -8.13
C ALA A 319 -7.07 28.57 -7.21
N PRO A 320 -6.09 27.97 -6.51
CA PRO A 320 -5.22 28.72 -5.61
C PRO A 320 -4.47 29.84 -6.34
N HIS A 321 -4.48 31.04 -5.77
CA HIS A 321 -3.76 32.20 -6.34
C HIS A 321 -2.25 32.09 -6.10
N THR A 322 -1.85 31.55 -4.95
CA THR A 322 -0.45 31.34 -4.56
C THR A 322 -0.22 29.93 -4.05
N ALA A 323 0.91 29.33 -4.43
CA ALA A 323 1.48 28.20 -3.70
C ALA A 323 2.42 28.72 -2.60
N VAL A 324 2.27 28.26 -1.36
CA VAL A 324 3.12 28.70 -0.24
C VAL A 324 3.89 27.52 0.32
N MET A 325 5.21 27.55 0.20
CA MET A 325 6.13 26.58 0.80
C MET A 325 6.68 27.14 2.12
N GLY A 326 6.09 26.73 3.24
CA GLY A 326 6.48 27.21 4.58
C GLY A 326 7.10 26.12 5.46
N CYS A 327 7.54 26.50 6.66
CA CYS A 327 8.06 25.54 7.64
C CYS A 327 6.92 24.71 8.25
N ALA A 328 7.20 23.50 8.72
CA ALA A 328 6.27 22.64 9.47
C ALA A 328 6.09 23.03 10.96
N ASP A 329 6.57 24.21 11.38
CA ASP A 329 6.43 24.74 12.74
C ASP A 329 4.96 25.02 13.11
N SER A 330 4.47 24.41 14.20
CA SER A 330 3.06 24.50 14.59
C SER A 330 2.60 25.91 14.95
N ARG A 331 3.50 26.84 15.26
CA ARG A 331 3.18 28.24 15.57
C ARG A 331 2.76 29.05 14.33
N ALA A 332 2.91 28.50 13.13
CA ALA A 332 2.65 29.19 11.87
C ALA A 332 1.74 28.41 10.90
N PRO A 333 0.41 28.34 11.12
CA PRO A 333 -0.54 27.87 10.11
C PRO A 333 -0.67 28.92 8.99
N LEU A 334 -0.30 28.58 7.75
CA LEU A 334 -0.09 29.58 6.70
C LEU A 334 -1.42 30.16 6.20
N GLU A 335 -2.44 29.32 6.11
CA GLU A 335 -3.81 29.67 5.77
C GLU A 335 -4.39 30.68 6.77
N THR A 336 -4.05 30.54 8.05
CA THR A 336 -4.46 31.48 9.11
C THR A 336 -3.63 32.77 9.08
N ILE A 337 -2.31 32.67 8.89
CA ILE A 337 -1.38 33.81 8.78
C ILE A 337 -1.76 34.75 7.62
N PHE A 338 -2.39 34.23 6.58
CA PHE A 338 -2.82 34.97 5.40
C PHE A 338 -4.33 35.20 5.31
N ASP A 339 -5.10 34.92 6.37
CA ASP A 339 -6.57 35.04 6.41
C ASP A 339 -7.26 34.46 5.15
N ALA A 340 -6.80 33.28 4.73
CA ALA A 340 -7.14 32.67 3.46
C ALA A 340 -8.19 31.56 3.63
N MET A 341 -9.08 31.42 2.67
CA MET A 341 -10.13 30.41 2.71
C MET A 341 -9.71 29.10 1.99
N PRO A 342 -10.35 27.95 2.27
CA PRO A 342 -9.95 26.67 1.68
C PRO A 342 -10.12 26.66 0.16
N GLY A 343 -9.02 26.73 -0.59
CA GLY A 343 -9.01 26.83 -2.06
C GLY A 343 -8.25 28.07 -2.59
N ASP A 344 -7.95 29.05 -1.74
CA ASP A 344 -7.19 30.25 -2.11
C ASP A 344 -5.68 30.02 -2.16
N LEU A 345 -5.14 29.16 -1.28
CA LEU A 345 -3.72 28.81 -1.20
C LEU A 345 -3.48 27.32 -1.45
N PHE A 346 -2.32 27.02 -2.04
CA PHE A 346 -1.79 25.66 -2.13
C PHE A 346 -0.57 25.54 -1.20
N VAL A 347 -0.80 25.01 0.00
CA VAL A 347 0.18 25.03 1.08
C VAL A 347 1.01 23.74 1.10
N LEU A 348 2.34 23.90 1.14
CA LEU A 348 3.33 22.84 1.29
C LEU A 348 4.20 23.15 2.51
N ARG A 349 4.45 22.14 3.36
CA ARG A 349 5.14 22.35 4.64
C ARG A 349 6.07 21.20 5.01
N ASN A 350 7.34 21.50 5.23
CA ASN A 350 8.35 20.58 5.79
C ASN A 350 9.23 21.30 6.82
N ALA A 351 10.00 20.55 7.60
CA ALA A 351 10.84 21.13 8.64
C ALA A 351 11.96 21.99 8.01
N GLY A 352 11.93 23.30 8.27
CA GLY A 352 12.86 24.26 7.67
C GLY A 352 12.53 24.70 6.24
N ASN A 353 11.30 24.51 5.72
CA ASN A 353 10.87 25.02 4.40
C ASN A 353 11.82 24.69 3.21
N THR A 354 12.45 23.50 3.24
CA THR A 354 13.57 23.11 2.37
C THR A 354 13.12 22.48 1.06
N CYS A 355 14.01 22.49 0.06
CA CYS A 355 14.00 21.54 -1.06
C CYS A 355 15.33 20.81 -1.10
N THR A 356 15.34 19.50 -0.80
CA THR A 356 16.58 18.69 -0.71
C THR A 356 16.65 17.57 -1.73
N HIS A 357 15.54 17.24 -2.42
CA HIS A 357 15.50 16.25 -3.49
C HIS A 357 14.75 16.81 -4.70
N ALA A 358 15.32 16.69 -5.91
CA ALA A 358 14.74 17.20 -7.15
C ALA A 358 13.40 16.53 -7.49
N GLU A 359 13.33 15.21 -7.31
CA GLU A 359 12.12 14.39 -7.48
C GLU A 359 11.27 14.35 -6.20
N GLY A 360 11.59 15.21 -5.22
CA GLY A 360 10.91 15.29 -3.93
C GLY A 360 9.48 15.79 -4.06
N SER A 361 8.63 15.34 -3.14
CA SER A 361 7.21 15.70 -3.09
C SER A 361 6.93 17.21 -3.05
N MET A 362 7.86 18.01 -2.52
CA MET A 362 7.78 19.48 -2.52
C MET A 362 7.88 20.05 -3.94
N VAL A 363 8.90 19.66 -4.70
CA VAL A 363 9.19 20.18 -6.05
C VAL A 363 8.06 19.82 -7.02
N GLY A 364 7.71 18.54 -7.11
CA GLY A 364 6.62 18.07 -7.99
C GLY A 364 5.24 18.64 -7.62
N SER A 365 5.02 19.02 -6.35
CA SER A 365 3.77 19.68 -5.95
C SER A 365 3.74 21.16 -6.32
N LEU A 366 4.88 21.86 -6.27
CA LEU A 366 5.00 23.23 -6.80
C LEU A 366 4.84 23.25 -8.33
N GLU A 367 5.46 22.30 -9.04
CA GLU A 367 5.26 22.10 -10.48
C GLU A 367 3.79 21.89 -10.84
N PHE A 368 3.09 21.01 -10.11
CA PHE A 368 1.66 20.78 -10.29
C PHE A 368 0.84 22.06 -10.06
N CYS A 369 1.14 22.83 -9.01
CA CYS A 369 0.40 24.05 -8.71
C CYS A 369 0.58 25.13 -9.80
N ALA A 370 1.82 25.42 -10.20
CA ALA A 370 2.10 26.41 -11.23
C ALA A 370 1.61 25.98 -12.62
N SER A 371 1.78 24.69 -12.97
CA SER A 371 1.58 24.18 -14.33
C SER A 371 0.20 23.58 -14.60
N LYS A 372 -0.57 23.21 -13.55
CA LYS A 372 -1.89 22.56 -13.68
C LYS A 372 -3.01 23.28 -12.92
N LEU A 373 -2.72 23.89 -11.78
CA LEU A 373 -3.69 24.78 -11.09
C LEU A 373 -3.57 26.25 -11.53
N GLY A 374 -2.48 26.60 -12.23
CA GLY A 374 -2.30 27.90 -12.88
C GLY A 374 -1.85 29.03 -11.93
N SER A 375 -1.50 28.74 -10.69
CA SER A 375 -1.01 29.73 -9.72
C SER A 375 0.20 30.48 -10.26
N LYS A 376 0.17 31.81 -10.18
CA LYS A 376 1.21 32.68 -10.77
C LYS A 376 2.28 33.11 -9.79
N LEU A 377 2.13 32.76 -8.52
CA LEU A 377 3.11 33.01 -7.47
C LEU A 377 3.43 31.71 -6.72
N ILE A 378 4.71 31.50 -6.44
CA ILE A 378 5.20 30.66 -5.34
C ILE A 378 5.81 31.59 -4.28
N LEU A 379 5.43 31.43 -3.03
CA LEU A 379 6.08 32.07 -1.88
C LEU A 379 6.80 31.02 -1.04
N VAL A 380 8.13 31.14 -0.91
CA VAL A 380 8.96 30.33 0.01
C VAL A 380 9.10 31.10 1.32
N LEU A 381 8.41 30.63 2.37
CA LEU A 381 8.21 31.35 3.62
C LEU A 381 8.98 30.72 4.78
N GLY A 382 10.12 31.34 5.11
CA GLY A 382 10.81 31.13 6.37
C GLY A 382 10.06 31.79 7.54
N HIS A 383 10.56 31.62 8.76
CA HIS A 383 10.05 32.32 9.93
C HIS A 383 11.12 32.53 10.99
N THR A 384 10.96 33.53 11.85
CA THR A 384 11.82 33.75 13.02
C THR A 384 11.84 32.53 13.95
N GLN A 385 12.92 32.34 14.71
CA GLN A 385 13.06 31.23 15.67
C GLN A 385 12.83 29.82 15.06
N CYS A 386 13.30 29.58 13.83
CA CYS A 386 13.10 28.29 13.15
C CYS A 386 13.91 27.15 13.79
N GLY A 387 13.25 26.27 14.54
CA GLY A 387 13.91 25.18 15.28
C GLY A 387 14.70 24.19 14.40
N ALA A 388 14.28 23.98 13.15
CA ALA A 388 15.01 23.12 12.20
C ALA A 388 16.37 23.73 11.81
N LEU A 389 16.41 25.04 11.54
CA LEU A 389 17.65 25.75 11.19
C LEU A 389 18.53 25.98 12.42
N ALA A 390 17.95 26.25 13.59
CA ALA A 390 18.67 26.27 14.85
C ALA A 390 19.38 24.92 15.13
N GLY A 391 18.69 23.80 14.92
CA GLY A 391 19.27 22.46 15.02
C GLY A 391 20.38 22.21 14.01
N ALA A 392 20.23 22.69 12.77
CA ALA A 392 21.22 22.49 11.71
C ALA A 392 22.50 23.30 11.95
N VAL A 393 22.36 24.58 12.32
CA VAL A 393 23.48 25.45 12.73
C VAL A 393 24.21 24.86 13.93
N HIS A 394 23.48 24.44 14.97
CA HIS A 394 24.10 23.79 16.14
C HIS A 394 24.83 22.49 15.78
N THR A 395 24.27 21.69 14.85
CA THR A 395 24.91 20.46 14.36
C THR A 395 26.18 20.75 13.57
N HIS A 396 26.17 21.72 12.66
CA HIS A 396 27.34 22.15 11.87
C HIS A 396 28.48 22.64 12.77
N LEU A 397 28.18 23.55 13.70
CA LEU A 397 29.17 24.09 14.64
C LEU A 397 29.74 22.99 15.54
N SER A 398 28.88 22.11 16.10
CA SER A 398 29.31 21.00 16.97
C SER A 398 30.10 19.90 16.24
N GLN A 399 30.08 19.86 14.90
CA GLN A 399 30.88 18.95 14.09
C GLN A 399 32.27 19.48 13.74
N LYS A 400 32.61 20.75 14.07
CA LYS A 400 33.99 21.25 13.92
C LYS A 400 34.93 20.69 14.98
N ASP A 401 34.47 20.54 16.22
CA ASP A 401 35.31 20.10 17.36
C ASP A 401 35.65 18.60 17.34
N LYS A 402 35.14 17.85 16.36
CA LYS A 402 35.36 16.40 16.21
C LYS A 402 35.72 16.08 14.77
N ALA A 403 36.92 15.53 14.56
CA ALA A 403 37.40 15.16 13.23
C ALA A 403 36.34 14.34 12.46
N ARG A 404 36.06 14.75 11.20
CA ARG A 404 35.01 14.17 10.35
C ARG A 404 35.13 12.65 10.28
N THR A 405 34.27 11.94 11.02
CA THR A 405 34.07 10.50 10.86
C THR A 405 33.00 10.29 9.80
N GLY A 406 33.28 9.47 8.78
CA GLY A 406 32.36 9.16 7.67
C GLY A 406 31.21 8.23 8.07
N LYS A 407 30.58 8.47 9.22
CA LYS A 407 29.53 7.63 9.79
C LYS A 407 28.16 8.13 9.30
N PRO A 408 27.27 7.27 8.79
CA PRO A 408 25.96 7.69 8.30
C PRO A 408 25.10 8.29 9.42
N PRO A 409 24.18 9.23 9.11
CA PRO A 409 23.30 9.83 10.09
C PRO A 409 22.44 8.76 10.77
N ASN A 410 22.46 8.73 12.10
CA ASN A 410 21.81 7.71 12.92
C ASN A 410 20.27 7.83 13.00
N SER A 411 19.68 8.79 12.31
CA SER A 411 18.25 9.09 12.33
C SER A 411 17.87 10.00 11.16
N ALA A 412 16.59 9.99 10.77
CA ALA A 412 16.07 10.90 9.74
C ALA A 412 16.21 12.38 10.15
N LEU A 413 16.18 12.69 11.45
CA LEU A 413 16.47 14.04 11.95
C LEU A 413 17.94 14.40 11.72
N ALA A 414 18.89 13.53 12.08
CA ALA A 414 20.30 13.76 11.79
C ALA A 414 20.56 13.93 10.28
N GLY A 415 19.86 13.17 9.43
CA GLY A 415 19.88 13.35 7.97
C GLY A 415 19.44 14.73 7.53
N LEU A 416 18.25 15.20 7.95
CA LEU A 416 17.74 16.54 7.64
C LEU A 416 18.69 17.66 8.12
N LEU A 417 19.23 17.55 9.34
CA LEU A 417 20.15 18.54 9.89
C LEU A 417 21.51 18.53 9.16
N GLN A 418 21.92 17.37 8.63
CA GLN A 418 23.10 17.22 7.78
C GLN A 418 22.88 17.76 6.36
N GLU A 419 21.70 17.57 5.76
CA GLU A 419 21.32 18.20 4.48
C GLU A 419 21.33 19.74 4.60
N LEU A 420 20.80 20.27 5.70
CA LEU A 420 20.82 21.69 6.02
C LEU A 420 22.22 22.25 6.37
N SER A 421 23.25 21.42 6.55
CA SER A 421 24.62 21.91 6.82
C SER A 421 25.17 22.76 5.67
N GLY A 422 24.75 22.52 4.43
CA GLY A 422 25.10 23.35 3.27
C GLY A 422 24.56 24.79 3.36
N VAL A 423 23.47 25.02 4.10
CA VAL A 423 22.99 26.37 4.45
C VAL A 423 23.87 26.97 5.54
N ALA A 424 24.15 26.21 6.61
CA ALA A 424 24.98 26.68 7.71
C ALA A 424 26.40 27.09 7.24
N GLN A 425 26.99 26.34 6.30
CA GLN A 425 28.26 26.71 5.66
C GLN A 425 28.17 28.04 4.89
N GLN A 426 27.11 28.27 4.08
CA GLN A 426 26.92 29.54 3.36
C GLN A 426 26.74 30.75 4.31
N VAL A 427 26.23 30.53 5.53
CA VAL A 427 26.12 31.58 6.57
C VAL A 427 27.47 31.83 7.25
N GLU A 428 28.26 30.78 7.49
CA GLU A 428 29.63 30.90 8.00
C GLU A 428 30.54 31.64 7.01
N GLU A 429 30.35 31.41 5.71
CA GLU A 429 31.04 32.12 4.62
C GLU A 429 30.61 33.59 4.50
N SER A 430 29.39 33.98 4.94
CA SER A 430 28.89 35.35 4.85
C SER A 430 29.10 36.21 6.11
N LEU A 431 29.03 35.60 7.30
CA LEU A 431 29.17 36.28 8.60
C LEU A 431 30.51 36.03 9.31
N GLY A 432 31.25 35.01 8.88
CA GLY A 432 32.48 34.56 9.54
C GLY A 432 32.24 33.61 10.73
N PRO A 433 33.27 32.84 11.12
CA PRO A 433 33.15 31.71 12.08
C PRO A 433 33.02 32.11 13.55
N GLN A 434 32.84 33.41 13.85
CA GLN A 434 32.78 33.98 15.21
C GLN A 434 31.51 34.82 15.44
N ALA A 435 30.53 34.75 14.54
CA ALA A 435 29.24 35.41 14.71
C ALA A 435 28.43 34.74 15.82
N ASP A 436 27.69 35.55 16.59
CA ASP A 436 26.80 35.04 17.65
C ASP A 436 25.76 34.04 17.10
N THR A 437 25.50 32.97 17.86
CA THR A 437 24.61 31.88 17.45
C THR A 437 23.19 32.33 17.11
N LYS A 438 22.64 33.35 17.78
CA LYS A 438 21.30 33.87 17.43
C LYS A 438 21.36 34.62 16.10
N ILE A 439 22.34 35.52 15.92
CA ILE A 439 22.56 36.24 14.66
C ILE A 439 22.77 35.25 13.50
N PHE A 440 23.53 34.18 13.74
CA PHE A 440 23.79 33.11 12.78
C PHE A 440 22.49 32.39 12.36
N VAL A 441 21.64 31.99 13.32
CA VAL A 441 20.36 31.33 13.03
C VAL A 441 19.37 32.27 12.34
N ASP A 442 19.30 33.54 12.74
CA ASP A 442 18.45 34.54 12.11
C ASP A 442 18.86 34.79 10.64
N HIS A 443 20.18 34.82 10.35
CA HIS A 443 20.69 34.90 8.97
C HIS A 443 20.45 33.61 8.18
N ALA A 444 20.58 32.44 8.82
CA ALA A 444 20.34 31.13 8.21
C ALA A 444 18.91 30.97 7.68
N ILE A 445 17.90 31.59 8.32
CA ILE A 445 16.52 31.63 7.82
C ILE A 445 16.46 32.28 6.43
N LYS A 446 17.12 33.44 6.25
CA LYS A 446 17.14 34.19 4.98
C LYS A 446 17.95 33.47 3.90
N VAL A 447 19.11 32.91 4.25
CA VAL A 447 19.93 32.10 3.33
C VAL A 447 19.19 30.84 2.89
N ASN A 448 18.49 30.14 3.79
CA ASN A 448 17.72 28.92 3.49
C ASN A 448 16.54 29.16 2.54
N VAL A 449 15.80 30.27 2.72
CA VAL A 449 14.71 30.65 1.81
C VAL A 449 15.24 30.80 0.38
N PHE A 450 16.33 31.54 0.19
CA PHE A 450 16.94 31.68 -1.14
C PHE A 450 17.61 30.39 -1.64
N HIS A 451 18.21 29.58 -0.76
CA HIS A 451 18.77 28.28 -1.14
C HIS A 451 17.70 27.32 -1.68
N SER A 452 16.49 27.34 -1.10
CA SER A 452 15.36 26.54 -1.59
C SER A 452 14.82 27.04 -2.93
N ILE A 453 14.79 28.36 -3.16
CA ILE A 453 14.48 28.95 -4.47
C ILE A 453 15.55 28.58 -5.51
N ASP A 454 16.84 28.69 -5.15
CA ASP A 454 17.96 28.29 -5.98
C ASP A 454 17.88 26.81 -6.38
N PHE A 455 17.47 25.93 -5.46
CA PHE A 455 17.29 24.50 -5.71
C PHE A 455 16.18 24.25 -6.74
N LEU A 456 15.02 24.88 -6.58
CA LEU A 456 13.92 24.79 -7.53
C LEU A 456 14.35 25.22 -8.94
N LEU A 457 15.05 26.35 -9.06
CA LEU A 457 15.54 26.87 -10.35
C LEU A 457 16.65 26.02 -10.98
N ARG A 458 17.44 25.28 -10.19
CA ARG A 458 18.48 24.37 -10.70
C ARG A 458 17.90 23.07 -11.25
N PHE A 459 16.95 22.48 -10.54
CA PHE A 459 16.56 21.07 -10.74
C PHE A 459 15.14 20.86 -11.27
N SER A 460 14.22 21.84 -11.18
CA SER A 460 12.90 21.76 -11.79
C SER A 460 12.88 22.45 -13.15
N GLN A 461 12.93 21.69 -14.24
CA GLN A 461 12.77 22.25 -15.58
C GLN A 461 11.43 23.01 -15.76
N PRO A 462 10.27 22.47 -15.35
CA PRO A 462 8.99 23.15 -15.56
C PRO A 462 8.89 24.50 -14.84
N LEU A 463 9.31 24.58 -13.57
CA LEU A 463 9.29 25.85 -12.82
C LEU A 463 10.29 26.86 -13.41
N ARG A 464 11.49 26.39 -13.78
CA ARG A 464 12.54 27.22 -14.37
C ARG A 464 12.11 27.87 -15.69
N GLU A 465 11.47 27.13 -16.59
CA GLU A 465 10.97 27.68 -17.86
C GLU A 465 9.74 28.59 -17.66
N LEU A 466 8.87 28.30 -16.69
CA LEU A 466 7.78 29.21 -16.32
C LEU A 466 8.29 30.54 -15.76
N VAL A 467 9.38 30.55 -15.00
CA VAL A 467 10.02 31.79 -14.52
C VAL A 467 10.72 32.54 -15.66
N LYS A 468 11.46 31.86 -16.54
CA LYS A 468 12.08 32.47 -17.74
C LYS A 468 11.06 33.18 -18.63
N THR A 469 9.88 32.59 -18.80
CA THR A 469 8.81 33.11 -19.67
C THR A 469 7.90 34.14 -19.00
N GLY A 470 8.13 34.47 -17.72
CA GLY A 470 7.24 35.35 -16.95
C GLY A 470 5.86 34.74 -16.64
N GLY A 471 5.69 33.43 -16.88
CA GLY A 471 4.47 32.69 -16.61
C GLY A 471 4.27 32.30 -15.14
N LEU A 472 5.28 32.56 -14.29
CA LEU A 472 5.35 32.30 -12.85
C LEU A 472 6.38 33.24 -12.19
N GLU A 473 6.10 33.73 -10.98
CA GLU A 473 7.09 34.33 -10.09
C GLU A 473 7.35 33.43 -8.87
N ILE A 474 8.61 33.38 -8.40
CA ILE A 474 9.00 32.70 -7.15
C ILE A 474 9.63 33.73 -6.22
N HIS A 475 9.03 33.97 -5.06
CA HIS A 475 9.44 34.95 -4.07
C HIS A 475 9.81 34.28 -2.75
N GLY A 476 10.74 34.88 -2.00
CA GLY A 476 10.99 34.54 -0.60
C GLY A 476 10.14 35.40 0.36
N GLY A 477 9.99 34.93 1.60
CA GLY A 477 9.43 35.69 2.71
C GLY A 477 9.91 35.18 4.07
N ILE A 478 9.78 36.01 5.11
CA ILE A 478 10.03 35.64 6.51
C ILE A 478 8.82 36.07 7.35
N TYR A 479 8.17 35.11 8.00
CA TYR A 479 7.13 35.36 9.00
C TYR A 479 7.75 35.63 10.37
N HIS A 480 7.47 36.81 10.93
CA HIS A 480 7.95 37.25 12.24
C HIS A 480 6.93 36.86 13.31
N LEU A 481 7.16 35.71 13.97
CA LEU A 481 6.30 35.12 15.01
C LEU A 481 5.85 36.12 16.08
N GLU A 482 6.74 37.03 16.43
CA GLU A 482 6.61 38.02 17.49
C GLU A 482 5.61 39.14 17.15
N SER A 483 5.28 39.34 15.88
CA SER A 483 4.43 40.43 15.39
C SER A 483 3.27 39.97 14.49
N GLY A 484 3.24 38.69 14.10
CA GLY A 484 2.27 38.15 13.14
C GLY A 484 2.48 38.61 11.70
N ARG A 485 3.56 39.33 11.38
CA ARG A 485 3.78 39.98 10.07
C ARG A 485 4.77 39.22 9.18
N VAL A 486 4.57 39.30 7.86
CA VAL A 486 5.48 38.74 6.85
C VAL A 486 6.33 39.82 6.19
N GLU A 487 7.65 39.69 6.30
CA GLU A 487 8.63 40.40 5.48
C GLU A 487 8.74 39.68 4.12
N PHE A 488 8.26 40.29 3.05
CA PHE A 488 8.40 39.74 1.69
C PHE A 488 9.77 40.12 1.10
N LEU A 489 10.53 39.11 0.65
CA LEU A 489 11.93 39.27 0.23
C LEU A 489 12.12 39.47 -1.28
N GLY A 490 11.13 39.09 -2.10
CA GLY A 490 11.29 39.03 -3.55
C GLY A 490 12.04 37.77 -4.05
N PRO A 491 12.36 37.71 -5.36
CA PRO A 491 13.06 36.56 -5.97
C PRO A 491 14.49 36.34 -5.47
N SER A 492 15.07 35.18 -5.77
CA SER A 492 16.47 34.88 -5.39
C SER A 492 17.47 35.84 -6.08
N PRO A 493 18.45 36.41 -5.35
CA PRO A 493 19.56 37.16 -5.94
C PRO A 493 20.36 36.38 -6.99
N LYS A 494 20.37 35.03 -6.95
CA LYS A 494 21.08 34.21 -7.94
C LYS A 494 20.22 33.85 -9.16
N GLN A 495 18.93 34.18 -9.17
CA GLN A 495 17.95 33.72 -10.17
C GLN A 495 18.45 33.91 -11.61
N ALA A 496 18.92 35.09 -11.99
CA ALA A 496 19.37 35.36 -13.36
C ALA A 496 20.49 34.40 -13.83
N ALA A 497 21.47 34.12 -12.98
CA ALA A 497 22.55 33.17 -13.29
C ALA A 497 22.05 31.71 -13.34
N LEU A 498 21.11 31.36 -12.46
CA LEU A 498 20.50 30.01 -12.44
C LEU A 498 19.53 29.76 -13.60
N LEU A 499 18.94 30.80 -14.19
CA LEU A 499 18.19 30.64 -15.43
C LEU A 499 19.11 30.40 -16.63
N ALA A 500 20.33 30.93 -16.62
CA ALA A 500 21.28 30.93 -17.74
C ALA A 500 22.22 29.69 -17.83
N SER A 501 22.31 28.84 -16.82
CA SER A 501 23.16 27.62 -16.86
C SER A 501 22.54 26.49 -17.69
N ASP A 502 23.20 25.34 -17.79
CA ASP A 502 22.53 24.08 -18.15
C ASP A 502 21.63 23.57 -17.00
N ILE A 503 20.94 22.45 -17.23
CA ILE A 503 20.18 21.70 -16.21
C ILE A 503 20.95 20.43 -15.80
N SER A 504 20.84 20.02 -14.54
CA SER A 504 21.54 18.85 -13.99
C SER A 504 20.56 17.76 -13.59
N LEU A 505 20.77 16.53 -14.08
CA LEU A 505 19.92 15.38 -13.75
C LEU A 505 20.28 14.77 -12.38
N PRO A 506 19.30 14.26 -11.60
CA PRO A 506 19.56 13.61 -10.32
C PRO A 506 20.14 12.19 -10.49
N PRO A 507 21.04 11.72 -9.61
CA PRO A 507 21.57 10.35 -9.65
C PRO A 507 20.51 9.22 -9.51
N SER A 508 19.31 9.52 -9.02
CA SER A 508 18.21 8.57 -8.84
C SER A 508 17.58 8.07 -10.15
N MET A 509 17.75 8.77 -11.27
CA MET A 509 17.17 8.39 -12.58
C MET A 509 17.98 7.32 -13.36
N ALA A 510 18.95 6.66 -12.72
CA ALA A 510 19.96 5.84 -13.41
C ALA A 510 19.75 4.30 -13.31
N SER A 511 18.68 3.79 -12.69
CA SER A 511 18.55 2.35 -12.37
C SER A 511 17.23 1.68 -12.80
N LEU A 512 17.31 0.99 -13.94
CA LEU A 512 16.54 -0.18 -14.41
C LEU A 512 15.02 -0.05 -14.78
N PRO A 513 14.55 -0.79 -15.82
CA PRO A 513 13.14 -0.88 -16.21
C PRO A 513 12.36 -1.96 -15.42
N ILE A 514 11.04 -2.02 -15.64
CA ILE A 514 10.12 -3.00 -15.03
C ILE A 514 9.87 -4.20 -15.94
N ARG A 515 9.62 -5.38 -15.37
CA ARG A 515 9.42 -6.63 -16.12
C ARG A 515 8.01 -6.76 -16.71
N THR A 516 7.92 -7.31 -17.93
CA THR A 516 6.71 -7.45 -18.75
C THR A 516 6.69 -8.80 -19.48
N ALA A 517 5.61 -9.14 -20.19
CA ALA A 517 5.57 -10.38 -21.00
C ALA A 517 6.54 -10.38 -22.19
N LEU A 518 7.12 -9.23 -22.56
CA LEU A 518 8.17 -9.14 -23.58
C LEU A 518 9.52 -9.69 -23.07
N ASP A 519 9.71 -9.80 -21.76
CA ASP A 519 10.95 -10.27 -21.13
C ASP A 519 11.02 -11.81 -21.01
N GLY A 520 9.98 -12.53 -21.43
CA GLY A 520 9.92 -14.01 -21.40
C GLY A 520 9.88 -14.62 -19.99
N PRO A 521 10.03 -15.95 -19.83
CA PRO A 521 10.16 -16.59 -18.52
C PRO A 521 11.54 -16.31 -17.88
N THR A 522 11.63 -16.47 -16.56
CA THR A 522 12.91 -16.43 -15.80
C THR A 522 13.20 -17.81 -15.25
N LYS A 523 14.42 -18.32 -15.47
CA LYS A 523 14.84 -19.64 -14.98
C LYS A 523 14.76 -19.75 -13.46
N PRO A 524 14.47 -20.95 -12.89
CA PRO A 524 14.23 -21.11 -11.45
C PRO A 524 15.39 -20.64 -10.58
N GLU A 525 16.65 -20.89 -10.98
CA GLU A 525 17.83 -20.52 -10.21
C GLU A 525 18.02 -19.00 -10.18
N THR A 526 17.75 -18.33 -11.30
CA THR A 526 17.77 -16.87 -11.41
C THR A 526 16.64 -16.22 -10.61
N ALA A 527 15.42 -16.78 -10.68
CA ALA A 527 14.28 -16.34 -9.90
C ALA A 527 14.54 -16.49 -8.38
N LEU A 528 15.19 -17.57 -7.96
CA LEU A 528 15.57 -17.81 -6.56
C LEU A 528 16.68 -16.86 -6.10
N GLN A 529 17.63 -16.53 -6.99
CA GLN A 529 18.66 -15.53 -6.71
C GLN A 529 18.05 -14.12 -6.54
N LEU A 530 17.13 -13.72 -7.42
CA LEU A 530 16.42 -12.43 -7.32
C LEU A 530 15.68 -12.29 -5.98
N LEU A 531 14.96 -13.33 -5.54
CA LEU A 531 14.32 -13.35 -4.22
C LEU A 531 15.33 -13.25 -3.06
N ARG A 532 16.47 -13.93 -3.14
CA ARG A 532 17.51 -13.88 -2.10
C ARG A 532 18.15 -12.49 -1.99
N GLU A 533 18.53 -11.90 -3.12
CA GLU A 533 19.11 -10.55 -3.16
C GLU A 533 18.10 -9.49 -2.72
N GLY A 534 16.84 -9.62 -3.15
CA GLY A 534 15.76 -8.75 -2.74
C GLY A 534 15.48 -8.79 -1.24
N ASN A 535 15.37 -9.98 -0.65
CA ASN A 535 15.24 -10.10 0.80
C ASN A 535 16.48 -9.61 1.57
N GLN A 536 17.68 -9.80 1.03
CA GLN A 536 18.89 -9.23 1.63
C GLN A 536 18.82 -7.71 1.68
N ARG A 537 18.38 -7.04 0.60
CA ARG A 537 18.19 -5.58 0.52
C ARG A 537 17.11 -5.08 1.48
N PHE A 538 15.98 -5.77 1.56
CA PHE A 538 14.91 -5.49 2.53
C PHE A 538 15.41 -5.62 3.98
N ALA A 539 16.06 -6.73 4.33
CA ALA A 539 16.47 -7.04 5.70
C ALA A 539 17.46 -6.00 6.27
N VAL A 540 18.40 -5.52 5.45
CA VAL A 540 19.37 -4.46 5.85
C VAL A 540 18.82 -3.04 5.74
N GLY A 541 17.57 -2.86 5.29
CA GLY A 541 16.95 -1.54 5.15
C GLY A 541 17.47 -0.72 3.96
N ALA A 542 17.97 -1.38 2.92
CA ALA A 542 18.41 -0.75 1.66
C ALA A 542 17.64 -1.29 0.43
N PRO A 543 16.28 -1.26 0.44
CA PRO A 543 15.48 -1.62 -0.73
C PRO A 543 15.79 -0.69 -1.92
N ILE A 544 15.84 -1.25 -3.13
CA ILE A 544 15.99 -0.48 -4.38
C ILE A 544 14.70 -0.41 -5.20
N SER A 545 13.63 -1.09 -4.77
CA SER A 545 12.32 -1.01 -5.42
C SER A 545 11.80 0.44 -5.40
N GLY A 546 11.80 1.09 -6.56
CA GLY A 546 11.37 2.48 -6.72
C GLY A 546 9.85 2.64 -6.61
N LYS A 547 9.38 3.88 -6.44
CA LYS A 547 7.94 4.17 -6.55
C LYS A 547 7.45 3.85 -7.97
N LEU A 548 6.46 2.98 -8.09
CA LEU A 548 5.85 2.58 -9.36
C LEU A 548 5.39 3.81 -10.18
N SER A 549 6.05 4.04 -11.32
CA SER A 549 5.78 5.20 -12.17
C SER A 549 4.54 5.00 -13.07
N SER A 550 4.00 6.10 -13.60
CA SER A 550 2.90 6.02 -14.57
C SER A 550 3.30 5.42 -15.92
N GLN A 551 4.60 5.44 -16.25
CA GLN A 551 5.15 4.74 -17.42
C GLN A 551 5.21 3.23 -17.17
N MET A 552 5.69 2.82 -15.99
CA MET A 552 5.69 1.42 -15.55
C MET A 552 4.27 0.82 -15.53
N ARG A 553 3.28 1.53 -14.97
CA ARG A 553 1.86 1.13 -15.03
C ARG A 553 1.37 0.93 -16.48
N LYS A 554 1.78 1.79 -17.41
CA LYS A 554 1.39 1.69 -18.82
C LYS A 554 2.04 0.51 -19.53
N ALA A 555 3.31 0.20 -19.25
CA ALA A 555 3.98 -0.99 -19.75
C ALA A 555 3.22 -2.25 -19.33
N LEU A 556 2.96 -2.43 -18.02
CA LEU A 556 2.22 -3.58 -17.46
C LEU A 556 0.75 -3.73 -17.98
N VAL A 557 0.17 -2.66 -18.56
CA VAL A 557 -1.19 -2.63 -19.15
C VAL A 557 -1.21 -2.90 -20.66
N LYS A 558 -0.09 -2.64 -21.35
CA LYS A 558 0.11 -2.85 -22.78
C LYS A 558 0.78 -4.20 -23.06
N ASP A 559 1.84 -4.48 -22.31
CA ASP A 559 2.84 -5.53 -22.54
C ASP A 559 2.75 -6.68 -21.51
N GLY A 560 1.70 -6.70 -20.70
CA GLY A 560 1.39 -7.79 -19.78
C GLY A 560 2.27 -7.85 -18.52
N GLN A 561 2.16 -8.97 -17.79
CA GLN A 561 2.98 -9.30 -16.63
C GLN A 561 3.77 -10.59 -16.91
N ALA A 562 4.96 -10.73 -16.32
CA ALA A 562 5.73 -11.98 -16.37
C ALA A 562 6.48 -12.17 -15.05
N PRO A 563 5.77 -12.63 -14.00
CA PRO A 563 6.39 -12.91 -12.71
C PRO A 563 7.46 -13.99 -12.83
N HIS A 564 8.61 -13.78 -12.21
CA HIS A 564 9.68 -14.78 -12.14
C HIS A 564 9.37 -15.88 -11.10
N SER A 565 8.56 -15.55 -10.08
CA SER A 565 8.17 -16.50 -9.02
C SER A 565 6.70 -16.37 -8.64
N ALA A 566 6.06 -17.49 -8.32
CA ALA A 566 4.80 -17.57 -7.60
C ALA A 566 5.09 -17.84 -6.12
N ILE A 567 4.49 -17.06 -5.21
CA ILE A 567 4.73 -17.19 -3.77
C ILE A 567 3.41 -17.46 -3.04
N ILE A 568 3.36 -18.59 -2.33
CA ILE A 568 2.28 -18.94 -1.41
C ILE A 568 2.73 -18.53 -0.01
N GLY A 569 2.09 -17.51 0.56
CA GLY A 569 2.44 -16.96 1.85
C GLY A 569 1.23 -16.68 2.74
N CYS A 570 1.48 -16.29 3.98
CA CYS A 570 0.41 -16.01 4.94
C CYS A 570 -0.26 -14.65 4.66
N ALA A 571 -1.56 -14.55 4.93
CA ALA A 571 -2.35 -13.32 4.91
C ALA A 571 -2.02 -12.32 6.04
N ASP A 572 -1.09 -12.69 6.92
CA ASP A 572 -0.58 -11.89 8.03
C ASP A 572 -0.15 -10.48 7.57
N SER A 573 -0.72 -9.44 8.17
CA SER A 573 -0.57 -8.06 7.70
C SER A 573 0.81 -7.46 8.00
N ARG A 574 1.66 -8.14 8.77
CA ARG A 574 2.96 -7.61 9.22
C ARG A 574 4.04 -7.62 8.14
N ALA A 575 3.84 -8.33 7.02
CA ALA A 575 4.85 -8.51 5.99
C ALA A 575 4.24 -8.67 4.57
N PRO A 576 4.06 -7.57 3.81
CA PRO A 576 3.71 -7.64 2.38
C PRO A 576 4.85 -8.28 1.59
N LEU A 577 4.55 -9.30 0.78
CA LEU A 577 5.59 -10.16 0.17
C LEU A 577 6.46 -9.41 -0.86
N GLU A 578 5.84 -8.52 -1.65
CA GLU A 578 6.54 -7.61 -2.56
C GLU A 578 7.58 -6.75 -1.83
N THR A 579 7.27 -6.30 -0.61
CA THR A 579 8.20 -5.53 0.22
C THR A 579 9.29 -6.43 0.83
N VAL A 580 8.94 -7.63 1.31
CA VAL A 580 9.89 -8.62 1.88
C VAL A 580 10.96 -9.06 0.89
N PHE A 581 10.63 -9.07 -0.40
CA PHE A 581 11.53 -9.45 -1.50
C PHE A 581 12.01 -8.25 -2.34
N ASP A 582 11.74 -7.00 -1.93
CA ASP A 582 12.16 -5.78 -2.65
C ASP A 582 11.87 -5.86 -4.17
N ALA A 583 10.66 -6.34 -4.49
CA ALA A 583 10.22 -6.71 -5.84
C ALA A 583 9.34 -5.62 -6.45
N MET A 584 9.48 -5.37 -7.75
CA MET A 584 8.63 -4.44 -8.48
C MET A 584 7.29 -5.10 -8.86
N PRO A 585 6.21 -4.32 -9.02
CA PRO A 585 4.96 -4.83 -9.58
C PRO A 585 5.20 -5.43 -10.96
N GLY A 586 4.79 -6.69 -11.17
CA GLY A 586 5.16 -7.49 -12.34
C GLY A 586 6.11 -8.66 -12.02
N ASP A 587 6.95 -8.53 -10.98
CA ASP A 587 8.05 -9.48 -10.71
C ASP A 587 7.60 -10.77 -10.00
N ILE A 588 6.61 -10.71 -9.09
CA ILE A 588 6.12 -11.89 -8.36
C ILE A 588 4.59 -12.02 -8.35
N PHE A 589 4.10 -13.25 -8.50
CA PHE A 589 2.68 -13.61 -8.38
C PHE A 589 2.39 -14.05 -6.94
N VAL A 590 1.35 -13.52 -6.31
CA VAL A 590 1.20 -13.59 -4.85
C VAL A 590 -0.13 -14.24 -4.45
N LEU A 591 -0.02 -15.40 -3.79
CA LEU A 591 -1.13 -16.19 -3.26
C LEU A 591 -1.11 -16.12 -1.73
N ARG A 592 -2.21 -15.66 -1.10
CA ARG A 592 -2.23 -15.40 0.35
C ARG A 592 -3.54 -15.80 1.01
N ASN A 593 -3.41 -16.60 2.07
CA ASN A 593 -4.48 -16.97 3.02
C ASN A 593 -3.89 -17.16 4.44
N ALA A 594 -4.76 -17.31 5.45
CA ALA A 594 -4.32 -17.56 6.81
C ALA A 594 -3.55 -18.90 6.90
N GLY A 595 -2.34 -18.84 7.46
CA GLY A 595 -1.48 -20.02 7.61
C GLY A 595 -0.87 -20.57 6.32
N ASN A 596 -0.85 -19.82 5.21
CA ASN A 596 -0.23 -20.21 3.94
C ASN A 596 -0.66 -21.60 3.40
N THR A 597 -1.91 -21.99 3.64
CA THR A 597 -2.42 -23.35 3.48
C THR A 597 -2.91 -23.67 2.07
N CYS A 598 -2.81 -24.94 1.66
CA CYS A 598 -3.54 -25.48 0.51
C CYS A 598 -4.32 -26.73 0.98
N THR A 599 -5.65 -26.61 1.11
CA THR A 599 -6.51 -27.63 1.76
C THR A 599 -7.45 -28.39 0.82
N HIS A 600 -7.60 -27.93 -0.43
CA HIS A 600 -8.48 -28.54 -1.42
C HIS A 600 -7.80 -28.52 -2.79
N ALA A 601 -7.88 -29.62 -3.54
CA ALA A 601 -7.35 -29.68 -4.90
C ALA A 601 -8.05 -28.65 -5.80
N GLU A 602 -9.38 -28.63 -5.81
CA GLU A 602 -10.22 -27.63 -6.49
C GLU A 602 -10.28 -26.27 -5.75
N GLY A 603 -9.35 -26.02 -4.83
CA GLY A 603 -9.30 -24.78 -4.05
C GLY A 603 -8.76 -23.61 -4.87
N SER A 604 -9.29 -22.40 -4.64
CA SER A 604 -8.87 -21.22 -5.40
C SER A 604 -7.36 -20.92 -5.34
N ILE A 605 -6.65 -21.31 -4.27
CA ILE A 605 -5.17 -21.22 -4.21
C ILE A 605 -4.52 -22.13 -5.27
N MET A 606 -5.01 -23.37 -5.45
CA MET A 606 -4.47 -24.31 -6.44
C MET A 606 -4.74 -23.83 -7.86
N GLY A 607 -6.00 -23.54 -8.21
CA GLY A 607 -6.35 -23.06 -9.56
C GLY A 607 -5.64 -21.74 -9.92
N SER A 608 -5.29 -20.91 -8.93
CA SER A 608 -4.49 -19.70 -9.15
C SER A 608 -2.99 -19.98 -9.33
N LEU A 609 -2.45 -21.01 -8.66
CA LEU A 609 -1.09 -21.48 -8.87
C LEU A 609 -0.96 -22.08 -10.28
N GLU A 610 -1.89 -22.95 -10.66
CA GLU A 610 -1.99 -23.53 -12.00
C GLU A 610 -2.13 -22.45 -13.09
N PHE A 611 -2.93 -21.40 -12.84
CA PHE A 611 -2.98 -20.23 -13.72
C PHE A 611 -1.61 -19.54 -13.87
N SER A 612 -0.87 -19.33 -12.76
CA SER A 612 0.45 -18.69 -12.82
C SER A 612 1.50 -19.51 -13.59
N ILE A 613 1.41 -20.83 -13.52
CA ILE A 613 2.32 -21.75 -14.23
C ILE A 613 1.90 -21.84 -15.70
N GLY A 614 0.65 -22.24 -15.97
CA GLY A 614 0.16 -22.51 -17.33
C GLY A 614 -0.08 -21.28 -18.19
N ALA A 615 -0.61 -20.18 -17.62
CA ALA A 615 -0.99 -18.99 -18.38
C ALA A 615 0.02 -17.83 -18.29
N LEU A 616 0.88 -17.79 -17.25
CA LEU A 616 1.93 -16.77 -17.11
C LEU A 616 3.37 -17.33 -17.25
N ASN A 617 3.54 -18.64 -17.41
CA ASN A 617 4.85 -19.31 -17.53
C ASN A 617 5.82 -19.01 -16.37
N THR A 618 5.29 -19.06 -15.14
CA THR A 618 6.07 -18.85 -13.91
C THR A 618 6.84 -20.12 -13.53
N GLN A 619 8.17 -20.03 -13.40
CA GLN A 619 9.06 -21.21 -13.29
C GLN A 619 9.60 -21.49 -11.88
N LEU A 620 9.26 -20.67 -10.87
CA LEU A 620 9.62 -20.92 -9.46
C LEU A 620 8.40 -20.76 -8.54
N ILE A 621 8.16 -21.77 -7.70
CA ILE A 621 7.22 -21.71 -6.58
C ILE A 621 8.02 -21.56 -5.28
N LEU A 622 7.66 -20.58 -4.45
CA LEU A 622 8.11 -20.48 -3.06
C LEU A 622 6.93 -20.60 -2.10
N VAL A 623 6.93 -21.62 -1.25
CA VAL A 623 6.02 -21.72 -0.09
C VAL A 623 6.70 -21.08 1.11
N LEU A 624 6.11 -20.01 1.64
CA LEU A 624 6.71 -19.14 2.65
C LEU A 624 5.88 -19.10 3.94
N GLY A 625 6.33 -19.86 4.94
CA GLY A 625 5.88 -19.72 6.33
C GLY A 625 6.53 -18.51 7.00
N HIS A 626 6.14 -18.20 8.24
CA HIS A 626 6.79 -17.14 9.01
C HIS A 626 6.74 -17.38 10.53
N THR A 627 7.70 -16.77 11.25
CA THR A 627 7.73 -16.82 12.72
C THR A 627 6.47 -16.18 13.33
N SER A 628 6.09 -16.60 14.54
CA SER A 628 4.92 -16.08 15.29
C SER A 628 3.60 -16.03 14.50
N CYS A 629 3.33 -17.06 13.68
CA CYS A 629 2.13 -17.14 12.83
C CYS A 629 0.82 -17.25 13.64
N GLY A 630 -0.09 -16.28 13.46
CA GLY A 630 -1.34 -16.21 14.22
C GLY A 630 -2.31 -17.37 13.94
N ALA A 631 -2.29 -17.93 12.74
CA ALA A 631 -3.13 -19.09 12.39
C ALA A 631 -2.63 -20.38 13.05
N ILE A 632 -1.31 -20.62 13.01
CA ILE A 632 -0.65 -21.74 13.70
C ILE A 632 -0.86 -21.63 15.23
N LEU A 633 -0.72 -20.43 15.80
CA LEU A 633 -1.01 -20.16 17.21
C LEU A 633 -2.48 -20.42 17.58
N GLY A 634 -3.42 -20.09 16.69
CA GLY A 634 -4.84 -20.41 16.84
C GLY A 634 -5.10 -21.92 16.86
N ALA A 635 -4.51 -22.66 15.92
CA ALA A 635 -4.63 -24.11 15.83
C ALA A 635 -3.96 -24.82 17.03
N ALA A 636 -2.79 -24.35 17.47
CA ALA A 636 -2.13 -24.83 18.69
C ALA A 636 -3.03 -24.69 19.93
N LYS A 637 -3.69 -23.54 20.09
CA LYS A 637 -4.62 -23.27 21.19
C LYS A 637 -5.86 -24.15 21.14
N ALA A 638 -6.47 -24.30 19.96
CA ALA A 638 -7.59 -25.20 19.76
C ALA A 638 -7.22 -26.67 20.07
N PHE A 639 -6.05 -27.13 19.62
CA PHE A 639 -5.54 -28.48 19.89
C PHE A 639 -5.31 -28.71 21.40
N LEU A 640 -4.58 -27.82 22.07
CA LEU A 640 -4.31 -27.93 23.51
C LEU A 640 -5.58 -27.88 24.36
N GLN A 641 -6.58 -27.07 23.97
CA GLN A 641 -7.90 -27.02 24.62
C GLN A 641 -8.73 -28.28 24.34
N SER A 642 -8.70 -28.82 23.11
CA SER A 642 -9.47 -30.01 22.72
C SER A 642 -9.07 -31.28 23.48
N LYS A 643 -7.84 -31.36 24.01
CA LYS A 643 -7.41 -32.40 24.96
C LYS A 643 -8.20 -32.39 26.29
N THR A 644 -9.05 -31.39 26.51
CA THR A 644 -9.88 -31.23 27.73
C THR A 644 -11.38 -31.12 27.46
N ALA A 645 -11.84 -31.13 26.20
CA ALA A 645 -13.21 -30.77 25.83
C ALA A 645 -13.88 -31.79 24.87
N VAL A 646 -15.21 -31.91 24.96
CA VAL A 646 -16.01 -32.82 24.11
C VAL A 646 -16.22 -32.19 22.73
N LYS A 647 -15.96 -32.96 21.66
CA LYS A 647 -16.15 -32.52 20.26
C LYS A 647 -17.62 -32.26 19.94
N THR A 648 -18.01 -31.00 19.77
CA THR A 648 -19.24 -30.61 19.04
C THR A 648 -19.03 -30.71 17.53
N LYS A 649 -20.09 -30.99 16.76
CA LYS A 649 -19.99 -31.05 15.29
C LYS A 649 -19.66 -29.66 14.69
N VAL A 650 -18.75 -29.68 13.72
CA VAL A 650 -18.27 -28.53 12.94
C VAL A 650 -19.25 -28.17 11.82
N ASN A 651 -19.34 -26.88 11.46
CA ASN A 651 -20.13 -26.32 10.33
C ASN A 651 -19.60 -24.92 9.94
N LYS A 652 -18.28 -24.67 9.90
CA LYS A 652 -17.67 -23.34 9.68
C LYS A 652 -16.36 -23.42 8.89
N ALA A 653 -16.06 -22.39 8.10
CA ALA A 653 -14.84 -22.31 7.31
C ALA A 653 -13.60 -22.06 8.18
N LEU A 654 -13.72 -21.29 9.27
CA LEU A 654 -12.66 -21.13 10.26
C LEU A 654 -12.29 -22.46 10.92
N ASP A 655 -13.28 -23.28 11.28
CA ASP A 655 -13.05 -24.58 11.93
C ASP A 655 -12.32 -25.52 10.97
N ALA A 656 -12.75 -25.61 9.69
CA ALA A 656 -12.07 -26.41 8.66
C ALA A 656 -10.61 -25.98 8.40
N LEU A 657 -10.33 -24.67 8.43
CA LEU A 657 -8.97 -24.13 8.35
C LEU A 657 -8.11 -24.56 9.55
N LEU A 658 -8.67 -24.51 10.76
CA LEU A 658 -7.96 -24.90 11.99
C LEU A 658 -7.78 -26.41 12.09
N ASP A 659 -8.74 -27.21 11.64
CA ASP A 659 -8.64 -28.67 11.56
C ASP A 659 -7.57 -29.09 10.54
N GLY A 660 -7.46 -28.43 9.39
CA GLY A 660 -6.37 -28.64 8.44
C GLY A 660 -4.98 -28.35 9.04
N LEU A 661 -4.85 -27.26 9.80
CA LEU A 661 -3.63 -26.96 10.57
C LEU A 661 -3.42 -27.91 11.77
N SER A 662 -4.46 -28.57 12.28
CA SER A 662 -4.35 -29.47 13.44
C SER A 662 -3.46 -30.69 13.18
N VAL A 663 -3.31 -31.10 11.91
CA VAL A 663 -2.42 -32.19 11.48
C VAL A 663 -0.96 -31.87 11.83
N VAL A 664 -0.45 -30.73 11.34
CA VAL A 664 0.94 -30.30 11.58
C VAL A 664 1.19 -29.84 13.02
N ILE A 665 0.15 -29.39 13.73
CA ILE A 665 0.20 -29.16 15.19
C ILE A 665 0.35 -30.48 15.96
N SER A 666 -0.39 -31.52 15.56
CA SER A 666 -0.32 -32.84 16.21
C SER A 666 1.05 -33.48 16.00
N GLN A 667 1.52 -33.49 14.75
CA GLN A 667 2.86 -33.95 14.39
C GLN A 667 3.94 -33.18 15.16
N ALA A 668 3.86 -31.84 15.25
CA ALA A 668 4.82 -31.05 16.02
C ALA A 668 4.83 -31.44 17.51
N ALA A 669 3.67 -31.68 18.12
CA ALA A 669 3.57 -32.09 19.51
C ALA A 669 4.10 -33.51 19.77
N GLU A 670 3.98 -34.41 18.78
CA GLU A 670 4.53 -35.77 18.84
C GLU A 670 6.06 -35.77 18.68
N GLU A 671 6.60 -35.06 17.68
CA GLU A 671 8.04 -34.94 17.44
C GLU A 671 8.79 -34.23 18.60
N LEU A 672 8.13 -33.29 19.30
CA LEU A 672 8.69 -32.60 20.46
C LEU A 672 8.61 -33.41 21.78
N GLY A 673 7.73 -34.40 21.87
CA GLY A 673 7.57 -35.27 23.04
C GLY A 673 7.45 -34.50 24.36
N SER A 674 8.40 -34.73 25.29
CA SER A 674 8.44 -34.05 26.60
C SER A 674 8.65 -32.54 26.54
N ASN A 675 9.10 -32.00 25.40
CA ASN A 675 9.37 -30.58 25.20
C ASN A 675 8.17 -29.85 24.55
N ALA A 676 7.04 -30.54 24.33
CA ALA A 676 5.84 -30.01 23.68
C ALA A 676 5.06 -29.02 24.58
N ASN A 677 5.41 -27.74 24.49
CA ASN A 677 4.65 -26.60 25.02
C ASN A 677 4.13 -25.71 23.86
N GLU A 678 3.28 -24.72 24.15
CA GLU A 678 2.66 -23.86 23.12
C GLU A 678 3.69 -23.22 22.17
N ASP A 679 4.72 -22.57 22.71
CA ASP A 679 5.72 -21.86 21.92
C ASP A 679 6.57 -22.79 21.04
N ASN A 680 7.01 -23.92 21.61
CA ASN A 680 7.79 -24.93 20.88
C ASN A 680 6.95 -25.58 19.76
N ILE A 681 5.69 -25.95 20.05
CA ILE A 681 4.76 -26.52 19.07
C ILE A 681 4.53 -25.53 17.93
N VAL A 682 4.26 -24.26 18.23
CA VAL A 682 4.01 -23.23 17.20
C VAL A 682 5.25 -22.98 16.35
N SER A 683 6.44 -22.89 16.96
CA SER A 683 7.70 -22.69 16.25
C SER A 683 8.00 -23.84 15.28
N HIS A 684 7.86 -25.10 15.73
CA HIS A 684 8.13 -26.27 14.91
C HIS A 684 7.05 -26.51 13.83
N ALA A 685 5.77 -26.32 14.18
CA ALA A 685 4.65 -26.48 13.26
C ALA A 685 4.68 -25.49 12.08
N VAL A 686 5.27 -24.29 12.23
CA VAL A 686 5.51 -23.38 11.08
C VAL A 686 6.38 -24.05 10.00
N LYS A 687 7.43 -24.79 10.39
CA LYS A 687 8.32 -25.49 9.45
C LYS A 687 7.65 -26.71 8.81
N LEU A 688 6.91 -27.49 9.62
CA LEU A 688 6.12 -28.62 9.12
C LEU A 688 5.02 -28.15 8.13
N ASN A 689 4.32 -27.06 8.42
CA ASN A 689 3.27 -26.50 7.57
C ASN A 689 3.76 -26.09 6.17
N VAL A 690 4.98 -25.54 6.06
CA VAL A 690 5.61 -25.23 4.76
C VAL A 690 5.82 -26.50 3.95
N PHE A 691 6.39 -27.54 4.57
CA PHE A 691 6.66 -28.81 3.89
C PHE A 691 5.38 -29.58 3.54
N HIS A 692 4.40 -29.64 4.45
CA HIS A 692 3.09 -30.25 4.20
C HIS A 692 2.32 -29.54 3.07
N THR A 693 2.44 -28.22 2.94
CA THR A 693 1.88 -27.48 1.81
C THR A 693 2.58 -27.85 0.49
N ILE A 694 3.91 -28.01 0.48
CA ILE A 694 4.66 -28.46 -0.71
C ILE A 694 4.27 -29.90 -1.08
N GLU A 695 4.13 -30.79 -0.09
CA GLU A 695 3.63 -32.15 -0.25
C GLU A 695 2.25 -32.17 -0.91
N PHE A 696 1.29 -31.39 -0.40
CA PHE A 696 -0.06 -31.31 -0.96
C PHE A 696 -0.04 -30.84 -2.42
N LEU A 697 0.77 -29.84 -2.76
CA LEU A 697 0.89 -29.34 -4.14
C LEU A 697 1.42 -30.41 -5.10
N LEU A 698 2.43 -31.17 -4.68
CA LEU A 698 2.93 -32.32 -5.46
C LEU A 698 1.82 -33.37 -5.60
N GLN A 699 1.24 -33.82 -4.48
CA GLN A 699 0.21 -34.88 -4.47
C GLN A 699 -1.11 -34.55 -5.18
N LYS A 700 -1.38 -33.27 -5.53
CA LYS A 700 -2.70 -32.80 -5.99
C LYS A 700 -2.72 -31.92 -7.24
N SER A 701 -1.58 -31.49 -7.80
CA SER A 701 -1.55 -30.81 -9.11
C SER A 701 -0.65 -31.53 -10.10
N ASP A 702 -1.28 -32.09 -11.13
CA ASP A 702 -0.63 -32.84 -12.20
C ASP A 702 0.25 -31.92 -13.05
N LEU A 703 -0.20 -30.68 -13.28
CA LEU A 703 0.57 -29.63 -13.96
C LEU A 703 1.87 -29.29 -13.21
N VAL A 704 1.80 -29.16 -11.88
CA VAL A 704 3.01 -28.93 -11.05
C VAL A 704 3.96 -30.12 -11.15
N ARG A 705 3.45 -31.35 -11.04
CA ARG A 705 4.26 -32.58 -11.15
C ARG A 705 4.95 -32.70 -12.51
N GLN A 706 4.22 -32.54 -13.61
CA GLN A 706 4.75 -32.61 -14.97
C GLN A 706 5.83 -31.54 -15.21
N LYS A 707 5.54 -30.27 -14.89
CA LYS A 707 6.52 -29.18 -15.11
C LYS A 707 7.81 -29.31 -14.28
N ILE A 708 7.76 -29.96 -13.12
CA ILE A 708 8.98 -30.29 -12.35
C ILE A 708 9.73 -31.47 -13.01
N ALA A 709 9.03 -32.48 -13.54
CA ALA A 709 9.64 -33.60 -14.25
C ALA A 709 10.32 -33.17 -15.56
N ASP A 710 9.71 -32.24 -16.30
CA ASP A 710 10.27 -31.60 -17.50
C ASP A 710 11.49 -30.69 -17.21
N GLY A 711 11.72 -30.33 -15.94
CA GLY A 711 12.76 -29.39 -15.52
C GLY A 711 12.42 -27.91 -15.80
N GLU A 712 11.16 -27.59 -16.12
CA GLU A 712 10.70 -26.22 -16.40
C GLU A 712 10.25 -25.46 -15.13
N LEU A 713 10.09 -26.15 -14.00
CA LEU A 713 9.56 -25.61 -12.74
C LEU A 713 10.35 -26.13 -11.54
N GLU A 714 10.62 -25.26 -10.55
CA GLU A 714 11.12 -25.66 -9.24
C GLU A 714 10.15 -25.26 -8.12
N ILE A 715 10.10 -26.06 -7.04
CA ILE A 715 9.37 -25.74 -5.80
C ILE A 715 10.32 -25.72 -4.60
N GLN A 716 10.29 -24.61 -3.87
CA GLN A 716 11.16 -24.29 -2.74
C GLN A 716 10.32 -23.94 -1.50
N GLY A 717 10.83 -24.26 -0.30
CA GLY A 717 10.28 -23.83 0.97
C GLY A 717 11.10 -22.70 1.61
N GLY A 718 10.46 -21.87 2.42
CA GLY A 718 11.12 -20.84 3.22
C GLY A 718 10.38 -20.48 4.50
N ILE A 719 11.10 -19.90 5.46
CA ILE A 719 10.54 -19.27 6.66
C ILE A 719 11.01 -17.82 6.71
N TYR A 720 10.07 -16.87 6.65
CA TYR A 720 10.34 -15.46 6.92
C TYR A 720 10.36 -15.22 8.43
N ASP A 721 11.49 -14.74 8.96
CA ASP A 721 11.55 -14.26 10.33
C ASP A 721 11.07 -12.81 10.42
N LEU A 722 10.02 -12.60 11.22
CA LEU A 722 9.43 -11.29 11.49
C LEU A 722 10.38 -10.29 12.12
N GLU A 723 11.28 -10.71 13.03
CA GLU A 723 12.13 -9.79 13.79
C GLU A 723 13.27 -9.24 12.90
N SER A 724 14.14 -10.13 12.44
CA SER A 724 15.27 -9.77 11.59
C SER A 724 14.85 -9.31 10.18
N GLY A 725 13.69 -9.77 9.69
CA GLY A 725 13.22 -9.52 8.31
C GLY A 725 13.88 -10.42 7.26
N ARG A 726 14.57 -11.50 7.67
CA ARG A 726 15.28 -12.43 6.78
C ARG A 726 14.43 -13.65 6.44
N VAL A 727 14.67 -14.26 5.27
CA VAL A 727 14.12 -15.57 4.90
C VAL A 727 15.18 -16.66 5.08
N GLU A 728 14.90 -17.66 5.93
CA GLU A 728 15.57 -18.96 5.88
C GLU A 728 15.01 -19.73 4.69
N PHE A 729 15.78 -19.89 3.61
CA PHE A 729 15.40 -20.74 2.48
C PHE A 729 15.68 -22.21 2.84
N LEU A 730 14.61 -23.01 3.00
CA LEU A 730 14.67 -24.38 3.48
C LEU A 730 15.19 -25.38 2.45
N GLY A 731 15.11 -25.05 1.16
CA GLY A 731 15.33 -25.97 0.05
C GLY A 731 14.03 -26.61 -0.45
N ARG A 732 14.16 -27.65 -1.27
CA ARG A 732 13.03 -28.50 -1.70
C ARG A 732 12.52 -29.37 -0.54
N HIS A 733 11.36 -30.00 -0.71
CA HIS A 733 10.84 -30.96 0.29
C HIS A 733 11.85 -32.10 0.57
N PRO A 734 12.04 -32.56 1.83
CA PRO A 734 13.00 -33.63 2.13
C PRO A 734 12.74 -34.94 1.36
N LEU A 735 11.47 -35.25 1.09
CA LEU A 735 11.03 -36.42 0.30
C LEU A 735 10.75 -36.09 -1.18
N HIS A 736 11.22 -34.94 -1.69
CA HIS A 736 10.95 -34.50 -3.08
C HIS A 736 11.36 -35.56 -4.11
N ALA A 737 12.51 -36.23 -3.92
CA ALA A 737 12.94 -37.30 -4.82
C ALA A 737 12.00 -38.51 -4.81
N THR A 738 11.38 -38.84 -3.66
CA THR A 738 10.39 -39.92 -3.54
C THR A 738 9.12 -39.58 -4.31
N PHE A 739 8.54 -38.40 -4.04
CA PHE A 739 7.34 -37.92 -4.75
C PHE A 739 7.56 -37.79 -6.27
N MET A 740 8.77 -37.45 -6.72
CA MET A 740 9.09 -37.43 -8.15
C MET A 740 9.30 -38.83 -8.74
N ALA A 741 9.82 -39.79 -7.96
CA ALA A 741 10.00 -41.17 -8.41
C ALA A 741 8.67 -41.91 -8.57
N GLU A 742 7.70 -41.67 -7.69
CA GLU A 742 6.35 -42.24 -7.74
C GLU A 742 5.64 -41.92 -9.07
N ILE A 743 5.74 -40.68 -9.55
CA ILE A 743 5.23 -40.27 -10.88
C ILE A 743 5.83 -41.14 -11.99
N SER A 744 7.16 -41.34 -11.96
CA SER A 744 7.89 -42.08 -13.01
C SER A 744 7.65 -43.59 -12.98
N GLY A 745 6.89 -44.08 -11.98
CA GLY A 745 6.42 -45.45 -11.85
C GLY A 745 5.11 -45.71 -12.59
N ASP A 746 4.08 -44.87 -12.36
CA ASP A 746 2.72 -45.09 -12.91
C ASP A 746 2.70 -45.15 -14.45
N ASP A 747 3.50 -44.32 -15.13
CA ASP A 747 3.63 -44.31 -16.60
C ASP A 747 4.21 -45.61 -17.19
N ARG A 748 4.59 -46.61 -16.36
CA ARG A 748 5.13 -47.90 -16.82
C ARG A 748 4.18 -49.08 -16.74
N GLU A 749 3.04 -48.98 -16.04
CA GLU A 749 2.06 -50.07 -15.94
C GLU A 749 0.82 -49.91 -16.84
N LEU A 750 0.66 -48.75 -17.51
CA LEU A 750 -0.38 -48.51 -18.51
C LEU A 750 0.10 -48.67 -19.97
N GLY A 751 1.25 -49.31 -20.18
CA GLY A 751 1.93 -49.43 -21.48
C GLY A 751 2.43 -50.83 -21.83
N ALA A 752 1.64 -51.87 -21.56
CA ALA A 752 1.94 -53.27 -21.87
C ALA A 752 0.71 -54.05 -22.39
#